data_AF-A0A2V8R704-F1
#
_entry.id   AF-A0A2V8R704-F1
#
_cell.length_a   1.000
_cell.length_b   1.000
_cell.length_c   1.000
_cell.angle_alpha   90.00
_cell.angle_beta   90.00
_cell.angle_gamma   90.00
#
_symmetry.space_group_name_H-M   'P 1'
#
loop_
_entity.id
_entity.type
_entity.pdbx_description
1 polymer ?
#
loop_
_entity_poly.entity_id
_entity_poly.type
_entity_poly.pdbx_seq_one_letter_code
_entity_poly.pdbx_strand_id
1 'polypeptide(L)'
;MTTVDGVKGPLADPGQQHSNDSDGPPLRPGGAGPFAWLASWFSRARRKFERPVAWLLGRQLMGSVKGILLYSAYGKKLDPRDWMTAKAVSFDPSDDRLEPPAGVEKAALDEAIRRKGGFWFDYISDTGDGMKAVYSIAYLCLSDLSVPTLDPERLRAGEPVGKGRADGRELLPRGEFLFVGGDTAYHASDYMTLIDRIQNPFKWAYEDLVRDGGISEDEPPRPLFGIPGNHDYYDQLDGFRRQFRHPARWERRPPAYHGGAENLPPDRRAELAQLSVPGFYRIQEASYVAFRLPFGWWMWGLDTETGQIDERQKNFFWQFCRTARSRPGLARPDLVVPPQRLIVATCSPTTTFGKLADPEDYKAADAFGQLGIEQPFLPKDVKGSRRDDGSYDLAETGDERLKPAQCRLDLSGDVHHYARYWGPPPPARSIEPRVGAGDDAPKADRPTSYSYASVVSGIGGAFHHPSQTYLDEVREQSLYPSEARSTGEVARSVFKFWNIWGGGYVWLAGFIIAFLIYFAFTVPQSSRQFLNNLPHFGLGLASAEPINPTVLRAPEEGEGTAQQTKGPGAAAAKTAAGSAAPSGVEREEVKPLWYRLLGVGSVWIPPDPCRADQPRYFYGPCRVSMPWDFQIGLGMALVAALPLIVAASTKRLYEKQETDKTDEAHGEETLKTAEAGGTLGADAKPSRLVETPEGNKIKPARHDPETEGEPGATLWSLFALAFVLFFVGMVMVEPYRAHITPFGNSLLVLLTLVWAGAGVALSLRFSEFLFKKAHRTRVPWYDWTLPRALSVAGVLAVALGLWSFGRNNLPALLVSDALFIAAMLALVGGLAYALPFQVASDLLAKRNKAVAFVGKLLIGLWHLVLQVGVPFVLVREASLLTLLVAAALLALGTFAGEWLLSSYRRGLLALAWFAFGALTLALPLYLMRAGQTAGGGLWGTLTAPWFPTNEWTGWAGIVPSLVAGAVGAVTCCYWFGWYLGVCFAFNGHNNEVGGAARIERFKQFIRFRLDEDGLTGYVIAVNDPEEDGRKLTPHVVDVFRLRPKGAAAGGVARP
;
A
#
# COMPACT_ATOMS: atom_id res chain seq x y z
N MET A 1 -9.53 47.15 30.00
CA MET A 1 -8.64 47.35 31.17
C MET A 1 -9.47 47.11 32.43
N THR A 2 -8.82 46.61 33.48
CA THR A 2 -9.31 46.09 34.78
C THR A 2 -9.98 44.70 34.81
N THR A 3 -9.08 43.70 34.84
CA THR A 3 -9.04 42.43 35.60
C THR A 3 -10.29 41.96 36.37
N VAL A 4 -10.73 40.73 36.06
CA VAL A 4 -11.54 39.87 36.94
C VAL A 4 -10.73 38.59 37.19
N ASP A 5 -10.37 38.38 38.46
CA ASP A 5 -9.79 37.14 38.97
C ASP A 5 -10.84 36.06 39.18
N GLY A 6 -10.48 34.83 38.84
CA GLY A 6 -10.70 33.67 39.72
C GLY A 6 -12.07 32.98 39.74
N VAL A 7 -12.30 32.06 38.78
CA VAL A 7 -12.90 30.75 39.09
C VAL A 7 -12.03 29.67 38.44
N LYS A 8 -11.09 29.14 39.23
CA LYS A 8 -10.31 27.94 38.91
C LYS A 8 -11.25 26.72 38.94
N GLY A 9 -11.52 26.13 37.77
CA GLY A 9 -12.03 24.76 37.68
C GLY A 9 -10.96 23.76 38.16
N PRO A 10 -11.35 22.56 38.64
CA PRO A 10 -10.42 21.66 39.31
C PRO A 10 -9.40 21.07 38.33
N LEU A 11 -8.16 21.57 38.45
CA LEU A 11 -6.94 20.90 38.03
C LEU A 11 -6.41 20.10 39.22
N ALA A 12 -6.52 18.77 39.16
CA ALA A 12 -5.71 17.72 39.79
C ALA A 12 -6.55 16.43 39.72
N ASP A 13 -6.09 15.31 39.16
CA ASP A 13 -4.78 14.70 39.40
C ASP A 13 -4.39 13.78 38.23
N PRO A 14 -3.21 13.94 37.58
CA PRO A 14 -2.64 12.96 36.66
C PRO A 14 -1.96 11.86 37.49
N GLY A 15 -2.75 11.06 38.18
CA GLY A 15 -2.27 10.09 39.17
C GLY A 15 -2.98 8.74 39.15
N GLN A 16 -3.84 8.45 38.16
CA GLN A 16 -4.34 7.08 38.01
C GLN A 16 -3.33 6.23 37.26
N GLN A 17 -2.72 5.33 38.02
CA GLN A 17 -1.89 4.23 37.58
C GLN A 17 -2.50 3.56 36.35
N HIS A 18 -1.91 3.82 35.19
CA HIS A 18 -1.91 2.86 34.10
C HIS A 18 -1.37 1.54 34.69
N SER A 19 -2.14 0.46 34.56
CA SER A 19 -1.60 -0.88 34.80
C SER A 19 -0.48 -1.11 33.78
N ASN A 20 0.77 -0.99 34.21
CA ASN A 20 1.98 -1.29 33.44
C ASN A 20 2.19 -2.80 33.23
N ASP A 21 1.13 -3.60 33.14
CA ASP A 21 1.22 -5.06 33.02
C ASP A 21 0.82 -5.56 31.62
N SER A 22 1.38 -4.94 30.57
CA SER A 22 1.39 -5.55 29.22
C SER A 22 2.78 -5.78 28.63
N ASP A 23 3.87 -5.51 29.36
CA ASP A 23 5.25 -5.65 28.87
C ASP A 23 6.14 -6.61 29.69
N GLY A 24 5.55 -7.57 30.42
CA GLY A 24 6.29 -8.67 31.06
C GLY A 24 6.04 -10.02 30.38
N PRO A 25 7.01 -10.97 30.37
CA PRO A 25 6.68 -12.36 30.08
C PRO A 25 5.60 -12.82 31.09
N PRO A 26 4.63 -13.65 30.68
CA PRO A 26 3.39 -13.85 31.41
C PRO A 26 3.64 -14.23 32.87
N LEU A 27 2.93 -13.56 33.78
CA LEU A 27 2.85 -13.91 35.19
C LEU A 27 2.60 -15.42 35.31
N ARG A 28 3.62 -16.13 35.84
CA ARG A 28 3.50 -17.54 36.18
C ARG A 28 2.52 -17.67 37.36
N PRO A 29 1.54 -18.59 37.32
CA PRO A 29 0.83 -18.99 38.52
C PRO A 29 1.86 -19.52 39.51
N GLY A 30 1.85 -18.99 40.74
CA GLY A 30 2.68 -19.49 41.83
C GLY A 30 2.41 -20.97 42.06
N GLY A 31 3.48 -21.78 42.09
CA GLY A 31 3.43 -23.17 42.55
C GLY A 31 3.45 -24.28 41.50
N ALA A 32 4.01 -24.08 40.30
CA ALA A 32 4.13 -25.15 39.31
C ALA A 32 5.59 -25.58 39.11
N GLY A 33 5.87 -26.87 39.35
CA GLY A 33 7.20 -27.48 39.29
C GLY A 33 7.87 -27.43 37.90
N PRO A 34 9.15 -27.87 37.79
CA PRO A 34 10.04 -27.65 36.64
C PRO A 34 9.56 -28.22 35.28
N PHE A 35 8.41 -28.90 35.23
CA PHE A 35 7.82 -29.50 34.03
C PHE A 35 6.46 -28.90 33.63
N ALA A 36 6.03 -27.80 34.24
CA ALA A 36 4.73 -27.15 33.95
C ALA A 36 4.56 -26.70 32.48
N TRP A 37 5.66 -26.44 31.78
CA TRP A 37 5.66 -26.09 30.35
C TRP A 37 5.24 -27.26 29.43
N LEU A 38 5.42 -28.51 29.87
CA LEU A 38 4.90 -29.69 29.16
C LEU A 38 3.39 -29.83 29.34
N ALA A 39 2.84 -29.43 30.50
CA ALA A 39 1.40 -29.45 30.74
C ALA A 39 0.65 -28.39 29.91
N SER A 40 1.27 -27.24 29.61
CA SER A 40 0.67 -26.25 28.70
C SER A 40 0.66 -26.69 27.24
N TRP A 41 1.43 -27.72 26.88
CA TRP A 41 1.42 -28.32 25.55
C TRP A 41 0.18 -29.22 25.32
N PHE A 42 -0.43 -29.71 26.42
CA PHE A 42 -1.59 -30.62 26.40
C PHE A 42 -2.88 -29.99 26.96
N SER A 43 -2.86 -28.73 27.41
CA SER A 43 -4.07 -28.03 27.85
C SER A 43 -4.86 -27.49 26.66
N ARG A 44 -6.21 -27.52 26.74
CA ARG A 44 -7.13 -26.95 25.73
C ARG A 44 -6.60 -25.60 25.23
N ALA A 45 -6.35 -25.52 23.92
CA ALA A 45 -5.66 -24.42 23.27
C ALA A 45 -6.26 -23.06 23.68
N ARG A 46 -5.44 -22.21 24.31
CA ARG A 46 -5.77 -20.81 24.57
C ARG A 46 -5.99 -20.11 23.21
N ARG A 47 -7.07 -19.34 23.06
CA ARG A 47 -7.32 -18.54 21.84
C ARG A 47 -6.08 -17.69 21.54
N LYS A 48 -5.64 -17.68 20.27
CA LYS A 48 -4.47 -16.91 19.83
C LYS A 48 -4.96 -15.70 19.05
N PHE A 49 -4.88 -14.52 19.66
CA PHE A 49 -5.15 -13.25 19.00
C PHE A 49 -3.89 -12.76 18.29
N GLU A 50 -3.89 -12.75 16.96
CA GLU A 50 -2.79 -12.18 16.20
C GLU A 50 -2.86 -10.65 16.20
N ARG A 51 -1.66 -10.05 16.25
CA ARG A 51 -1.44 -8.60 16.14
C ARG A 51 -1.90 -8.08 14.75
N PRO A 52 -1.97 -6.75 14.57
CA PRO A 52 -2.21 -6.10 13.28
C PRO A 52 -1.36 -6.67 12.17
N VAL A 53 -1.76 -6.51 10.93
CA VAL A 53 -0.94 -6.95 9.81
C VAL A 53 0.39 -6.16 9.80
N ALA A 54 1.45 -6.82 9.35
CA ALA A 54 2.76 -6.21 9.16
C ALA A 54 2.83 -5.60 7.76
N TRP A 55 2.58 -4.30 7.66
CA TRP A 55 2.42 -3.57 6.39
C TRP A 55 3.72 -3.25 5.66
N LEU A 56 4.83 -3.14 6.38
CA LEU A 56 6.10 -2.68 5.81
C LEU A 56 6.91 -3.83 5.20
N LEU A 57 6.56 -4.24 3.98
CA LEU A 57 7.18 -5.38 3.27
C LEU A 57 7.05 -6.70 4.06
N GLY A 58 5.98 -6.92 4.81
CA GLY A 58 5.83 -8.09 5.68
C GLY A 58 5.68 -9.44 4.94
N ARG A 59 5.79 -10.55 5.69
CA ARG A 59 5.61 -11.93 5.19
C ARG A 59 4.29 -12.15 4.46
N GLN A 60 3.20 -11.65 5.04
CA GLN A 60 1.85 -11.79 4.50
C GLN A 60 1.73 -11.05 3.16
N LEU A 61 2.30 -9.85 3.04
CA LEU A 61 2.35 -9.11 1.77
C LEU A 61 3.12 -9.93 0.72
N MET A 62 4.31 -10.44 1.07
CA MET A 62 5.11 -11.29 0.17
C MET A 62 4.37 -12.56 -0.27
N GLY A 63 3.55 -13.15 0.59
CA GLY A 63 2.67 -14.28 0.25
C GLY A 63 1.57 -13.89 -0.74
N SER A 64 1.01 -12.68 -0.58
CA SER A 64 -0.03 -12.11 -1.46
C SER A 64 0.54 -11.46 -2.72
N VAL A 65 1.85 -11.24 -2.85
CA VAL A 65 2.50 -10.61 -4.03
C VAL A 65 2.09 -11.32 -5.32
N LYS A 66 1.95 -12.65 -5.32
CA LYS A 66 1.45 -13.37 -6.50
C LYS A 66 0.05 -12.88 -6.89
N GLY A 67 -0.87 -12.77 -5.93
CA GLY A 67 -2.24 -12.30 -6.17
C GLY A 67 -2.28 -10.83 -6.59
N ILE A 68 -1.51 -9.97 -5.91
CA ILE A 68 -1.37 -8.55 -6.26
C ILE A 68 -0.80 -8.39 -7.67
N LEU A 69 0.29 -9.08 -8.01
CA LEU A 69 0.88 -9.05 -9.35
C LEU A 69 -0.09 -9.60 -10.39
N LEU A 70 -0.85 -10.65 -10.08
CA LEU A 70 -1.86 -11.18 -11.00
C LEU A 70 -2.99 -10.16 -11.21
N TYR A 71 -3.47 -9.52 -10.14
CA TYR A 71 -4.47 -8.45 -10.23
C TYR A 71 -3.94 -7.23 -10.99
N SER A 72 -2.70 -6.79 -10.75
CA SER A 72 -2.09 -5.68 -11.50
C SER A 72 -1.81 -6.03 -12.96
N ALA A 73 -1.42 -7.27 -13.25
CA ALA A 73 -1.07 -7.71 -14.61
C ALA A 73 -2.31 -8.08 -15.45
N TYR A 74 -3.35 -8.63 -14.81
CA TYR A 74 -4.54 -9.14 -15.50
C TYR A 74 -5.80 -8.34 -15.20
N GLY A 75 -5.94 -7.66 -14.06
CA GLY A 75 -7.02 -6.71 -13.74
C GLY A 75 -8.37 -7.04 -14.36
N LYS A 76 -8.83 -6.18 -15.28
CA LYS A 76 -10.11 -6.31 -16.02
C LYS A 76 -10.22 -7.56 -16.92
N LYS A 77 -9.14 -8.32 -17.14
CA LYS A 77 -9.14 -9.53 -17.99
C LYS A 77 -9.69 -10.77 -17.30
N LEU A 78 -9.66 -10.78 -15.98
CA LEU A 78 -10.29 -11.78 -15.13
C LEU A 78 -11.30 -11.03 -14.28
N ASP A 79 -12.42 -10.63 -14.88
CA ASP A 79 -13.49 -10.00 -14.11
C ASP A 79 -14.32 -11.09 -13.42
N PRO A 80 -14.20 -11.27 -12.08
CA PRO A 80 -14.91 -12.35 -11.40
C PRO A 80 -16.44 -12.16 -11.43
N ARG A 81 -16.90 -10.97 -11.81
CA ARG A 81 -18.32 -10.61 -11.94
C ARG A 81 -18.98 -11.22 -13.17
N ASP A 82 -18.22 -11.71 -14.15
CA ASP A 82 -18.71 -12.38 -15.38
C ASP A 82 -19.66 -13.56 -15.10
N TRP A 83 -19.52 -14.20 -13.95
CA TRP A 83 -20.33 -15.35 -13.57
C TRP A 83 -21.27 -15.05 -12.41
N MET A 84 -21.51 -13.77 -12.14
CA MET A 84 -22.40 -13.31 -11.08
C MET A 84 -23.72 -12.82 -11.66
N THR A 85 -24.81 -13.07 -10.94
CA THR A 85 -26.14 -12.53 -11.28
C THR A 85 -26.71 -11.96 -10.00
N ALA A 86 -26.93 -10.65 -9.97
CA ALA A 86 -27.42 -9.99 -8.76
C ALA A 86 -28.93 -10.19 -8.60
N LYS A 87 -29.35 -10.38 -7.34
CA LYS A 87 -30.75 -10.49 -6.94
C LYS A 87 -31.05 -9.46 -5.84
N ALA A 88 -32.15 -8.74 -5.97
CA ALA A 88 -32.62 -7.84 -4.92
C ALA A 88 -33.53 -8.59 -3.93
N VAL A 89 -33.50 -8.16 -2.66
CA VAL A 89 -34.33 -8.71 -1.58
C VAL A 89 -35.11 -7.60 -0.88
N SER A 90 -36.24 -7.95 -0.28
CA SER A 90 -37.05 -6.99 0.47
C SER A 90 -37.10 -7.30 1.97
N PHE A 91 -36.71 -6.31 2.77
CA PHE A 91 -37.00 -6.23 4.20
C PHE A 91 -38.23 -5.37 4.49
N ASP A 92 -38.94 -4.89 3.46
CA ASP A 92 -40.20 -4.16 3.59
C ASP A 92 -41.35 -5.17 3.59
N PRO A 93 -42.05 -5.37 4.74
CA PRO A 93 -43.16 -6.32 4.82
C PRO A 93 -44.30 -6.00 3.84
N SER A 94 -44.40 -4.74 3.39
CA SER A 94 -45.42 -4.28 2.45
C SER A 94 -45.06 -4.46 0.97
N ASP A 95 -43.82 -4.88 0.64
CA ASP A 95 -43.41 -5.04 -0.76
C ASP A 95 -43.68 -6.45 -1.26
N ASP A 96 -44.67 -6.60 -2.15
CA ASP A 96 -45.06 -7.88 -2.76
C ASP A 96 -44.33 -8.21 -4.05
N ARG A 97 -43.46 -7.31 -4.53
CA ARG A 97 -42.74 -7.48 -5.81
C ARG A 97 -41.42 -8.23 -5.67
N LEU A 98 -40.82 -8.18 -4.48
CA LEU A 98 -39.52 -8.79 -4.18
C LEU A 98 -39.67 -9.82 -3.05
N GLU A 99 -38.85 -10.86 -3.11
CA GLU A 99 -38.85 -11.91 -2.09
C GLU A 99 -38.17 -11.41 -0.80
N PRO A 100 -38.68 -11.82 0.38
CA PRO A 100 -37.95 -11.62 1.63
C PRO A 100 -36.71 -12.51 1.69
N PRO A 101 -35.74 -12.21 2.58
CA PRO A 101 -34.61 -13.09 2.86
C PRO A 101 -35.08 -14.52 3.20
N ALA A 102 -34.30 -15.51 2.81
CA ALA A 102 -34.63 -16.92 3.05
C ALA A 102 -34.87 -17.19 4.56
N GLY A 103 -36.03 -17.76 4.88
CA GLY A 103 -36.42 -18.06 6.27
C GLY A 103 -37.03 -16.89 7.05
N VAL A 104 -37.25 -15.72 6.42
CA VAL A 104 -37.91 -14.57 7.05
C VAL A 104 -39.38 -14.50 6.63
N GLU A 105 -40.28 -14.61 7.60
CA GLU A 105 -41.71 -14.38 7.39
C GLU A 105 -42.05 -12.89 7.49
N LYS A 106 -42.73 -12.35 6.46
CA LYS A 106 -43.10 -10.92 6.41
C LYS A 106 -43.88 -10.45 7.65
N ALA A 107 -44.83 -11.27 8.12
CA ALA A 107 -45.66 -10.92 9.28
C ALA A 107 -44.84 -10.84 10.58
N ALA A 108 -43.93 -11.79 10.79
CA ALA A 108 -43.02 -11.78 11.94
C ALA A 108 -42.04 -10.60 11.89
N LEU A 109 -41.55 -10.25 10.69
CA LEU A 109 -40.71 -9.07 10.49
C LEU A 109 -41.47 -7.77 10.79
N ASP A 110 -42.71 -7.63 10.32
CA ASP A 110 -43.57 -6.48 10.62
C ASP A 110 -43.84 -6.31 12.12
N GLU A 111 -44.16 -7.41 12.81
CA GLU A 111 -44.32 -7.40 14.26
C GLU A 111 -43.01 -6.99 14.98
N ALA A 112 -41.87 -7.52 14.52
CA ALA A 112 -40.56 -7.17 15.08
C ALA A 112 -40.24 -5.68 14.90
N ILE A 113 -40.51 -5.10 13.73
CA ILE A 113 -40.32 -3.67 13.44
C ILE A 113 -41.16 -2.82 14.39
N ARG A 114 -42.45 -3.15 14.56
CA ARG A 114 -43.35 -2.42 15.47
C ARG A 114 -42.89 -2.53 16.91
N ARG A 115 -42.52 -3.73 17.37
CA ARG A 115 -42.03 -3.98 18.74
C ARG A 115 -40.71 -3.27 19.05
N LYS A 116 -39.79 -3.20 18.09
CA LYS A 116 -38.48 -2.52 18.22
C LYS A 116 -38.57 -1.00 17.98
N GLY A 117 -39.75 -0.47 17.64
CA GLY A 117 -39.97 0.94 17.33
C GLY A 117 -39.26 1.42 16.05
N GLY A 118 -38.99 0.52 15.11
CA GLY A 118 -38.26 0.80 13.88
C GLY A 118 -37.51 -0.42 13.35
N PHE A 119 -36.97 -0.28 12.13
CA PHE A 119 -36.13 -1.28 11.50
C PHE A 119 -34.65 -0.96 11.76
N TRP A 120 -33.85 -1.96 12.15
CA TRP A 120 -32.47 -1.75 12.58
C TRP A 120 -31.50 -2.51 11.69
N PHE A 121 -30.30 -1.97 11.44
CA PHE A 121 -29.21 -2.72 10.78
C PHE A 121 -27.84 -2.22 11.25
N ASP A 122 -26.84 -3.09 11.17
CA ASP A 122 -25.46 -2.79 11.58
C ASP A 122 -24.56 -2.64 10.34
N TYR A 123 -23.62 -1.68 10.39
CA TYR A 123 -22.64 -1.42 9.34
C TYR A 123 -21.22 -1.39 9.90
N ILE A 124 -20.31 -2.13 9.27
CA ILE A 124 -18.87 -2.12 9.50
C ILE A 124 -18.13 -2.04 8.16
N SER A 125 -16.88 -1.61 8.15
CA SER A 125 -15.98 -1.66 7.00
C SER A 125 -14.55 -1.52 7.48
N ASP A 126 -13.56 -1.76 6.62
CA ASP A 126 -12.13 -1.75 6.97
C ASP A 126 -11.90 -2.64 8.21
N THR A 127 -11.87 -3.95 8.01
CA THR A 127 -11.82 -4.93 9.10
C THR A 127 -10.72 -5.96 8.88
N GLY A 128 -10.57 -6.90 9.80
CA GLY A 128 -9.61 -8.00 9.63
C GLY A 128 -8.14 -7.59 9.62
N ASP A 129 -7.73 -6.45 10.20
CA ASP A 129 -6.31 -6.13 10.42
C ASP A 129 -5.83 -6.69 11.76
N GLY A 130 -6.51 -6.39 12.87
CA GLY A 130 -6.19 -6.90 14.21
C GLY A 130 -7.29 -7.80 14.77
N MET A 131 -6.97 -9.04 15.18
CA MET A 131 -8.00 -10.00 15.62
C MET A 131 -8.76 -9.54 16.87
N LYS A 132 -8.07 -8.85 17.78
CA LYS A 132 -8.66 -8.31 19.02
C LYS A 132 -9.66 -7.20 18.72
N ALA A 133 -9.34 -6.34 17.74
CA ALA A 133 -10.23 -5.30 17.25
C ALA A 133 -11.49 -5.90 16.61
N VAL A 134 -11.33 -6.89 15.72
CA VAL A 134 -12.47 -7.57 15.08
C VAL A 134 -13.35 -8.28 16.10
N TYR A 135 -12.77 -9.01 17.07
CA TYR A 135 -13.53 -9.66 18.13
C TYR A 135 -14.37 -8.65 18.93
N SER A 136 -13.78 -7.50 19.28
CA SER A 136 -14.46 -6.46 20.04
C SER A 136 -15.66 -5.89 19.29
N ILE A 137 -15.49 -5.60 18.00
CA ILE A 137 -16.58 -5.11 17.13
C ILE A 137 -17.64 -6.19 16.90
N ALA A 138 -17.23 -7.44 16.67
CA ALA A 138 -18.14 -8.58 16.50
C ALA A 138 -19.01 -8.79 17.74
N TYR A 139 -18.43 -8.73 18.94
CA TYR A 139 -19.15 -8.85 20.20
C TYR A 139 -20.24 -7.79 20.34
N LEU A 140 -19.96 -6.54 19.96
CA LEU A 140 -20.94 -5.44 20.02
C LEU A 140 -22.02 -5.54 18.94
N CYS A 141 -21.68 -5.94 17.72
CA CYS A 141 -22.65 -6.14 16.63
C CYS A 141 -23.62 -7.30 16.90
N LEU A 142 -23.18 -8.30 17.64
CA LEU A 142 -23.98 -9.45 18.07
C LEU A 142 -24.85 -9.13 19.31
N SER A 143 -24.46 -8.12 20.10
CA SER A 143 -25.17 -7.72 21.32
C SER A 143 -26.34 -6.76 21.07
N ASP A 144 -27.40 -6.92 21.85
CA ASP A 144 -28.29 -5.82 22.18
C ASP A 144 -27.53 -4.81 23.05
N LEU A 145 -27.70 -3.52 22.80
CA LEU A 145 -27.01 -2.44 23.52
C LEU A 145 -28.03 -1.52 24.19
N SER A 146 -27.59 -0.61 25.06
CA SER A 146 -28.48 0.39 25.65
C SER A 146 -27.80 1.75 25.79
N VAL A 147 -28.57 2.81 25.59
CA VAL A 147 -28.16 4.22 25.72
C VAL A 147 -29.08 4.95 26.69
N PRO A 148 -28.67 6.11 27.24
CA PRO A 148 -29.54 6.89 28.11
C PRO A 148 -30.84 7.33 27.42
N THR A 149 -30.81 7.56 26.12
CA THR A 149 -32.00 7.88 25.30
C THR A 149 -31.73 7.61 23.82
N LEU A 150 -32.77 7.22 23.07
CA LEU A 150 -32.72 7.09 21.61
C LEU A 150 -32.91 8.43 20.88
N ASP A 151 -33.30 9.50 21.59
CA ASP A 151 -33.44 10.82 21.01
C ASP A 151 -32.05 11.39 20.61
N PRO A 152 -31.77 11.54 19.30
CA PRO A 152 -30.47 12.01 18.82
C PRO A 152 -30.14 13.44 19.29
N GLU A 153 -31.13 14.28 19.61
CA GLU A 153 -30.89 15.64 20.09
C GLU A 153 -30.44 15.67 21.56
N ARG A 154 -30.74 14.61 22.31
CA ARG A 154 -30.44 14.49 23.75
C ARG A 154 -29.22 13.65 24.06
N LEU A 155 -28.83 12.76 23.14
CA LEU A 155 -27.65 11.92 23.28
C LEU A 155 -26.36 12.75 23.08
N ARG A 156 -25.32 12.52 23.89
CA ARG A 156 -24.05 13.26 23.84
C ARG A 156 -22.88 12.35 23.50
N ALA A 157 -21.85 12.90 22.86
CA ALA A 157 -20.61 12.16 22.65
C ALA A 157 -19.90 11.87 23.99
N GLY A 158 -19.31 10.68 24.10
CA GLY A 158 -18.69 10.16 25.31
C GLY A 158 -19.66 9.46 26.27
N GLU A 159 -20.97 9.49 26.01
CA GLU A 159 -21.95 8.75 26.81
C GLU A 159 -21.65 7.24 26.74
N PRO A 160 -21.58 6.53 27.88
CA PRO A 160 -21.31 5.11 27.90
C PRO A 160 -22.46 4.34 27.26
N VAL A 161 -22.15 3.25 26.57
CA VAL A 161 -23.12 2.31 26.00
C VAL A 161 -23.15 1.06 26.87
N GLY A 162 -24.35 0.66 27.30
CA GLY A 162 -24.55 -0.58 28.05
C GLY A 162 -24.60 -1.77 27.12
N LYS A 163 -24.17 -2.94 27.61
CA LYS A 163 -24.30 -4.23 26.93
C LYS A 163 -25.54 -4.93 27.51
N GLY A 164 -26.55 -5.16 26.69
CA GLY A 164 -27.85 -5.70 27.08
C GLY A 164 -28.85 -4.65 27.58
N ARG A 165 -30.01 -5.14 28.04
CA ARG A 165 -31.06 -4.34 28.66
C ARG A 165 -30.64 -3.95 30.08
N ALA A 166 -30.86 -2.69 30.43
CA ALA A 166 -30.60 -2.15 31.76
C ALA A 166 -31.72 -1.18 32.15
N ASP A 167 -32.08 -1.17 33.44
CA ASP A 167 -33.15 -0.32 33.96
C ASP A 167 -32.82 1.17 33.76
N GLY A 168 -33.82 1.94 33.33
CA GLY A 168 -33.68 3.38 33.08
C GLY A 168 -32.87 3.75 31.83
N ARG A 169 -32.55 2.80 30.95
CA ARG A 169 -31.86 3.03 29.66
C ARG A 169 -32.73 2.52 28.51
N GLU A 170 -32.66 3.20 27.38
CA GLU A 170 -33.37 2.79 26.17
C GLU A 170 -32.54 1.76 25.38
N LEU A 171 -33.23 0.77 24.82
CA LEU A 171 -32.63 -0.34 24.09
C LEU A 171 -32.21 0.09 22.67
N LEU A 172 -30.99 -0.28 22.29
CA LEU A 172 -30.48 -0.29 20.91
C LEU A 172 -30.42 -1.75 20.44
N PRO A 173 -31.50 -2.28 19.83
CA PRO A 173 -31.57 -3.67 19.40
C PRO A 173 -30.47 -3.99 18.39
N ARG A 174 -29.97 -5.22 18.38
CA ARG A 174 -29.14 -5.69 17.26
C ARG A 174 -29.87 -5.55 15.92
N GLY A 175 -29.13 -5.22 14.87
CA GLY A 175 -29.67 -5.04 13.53
C GLY A 175 -30.35 -6.30 12.98
N GLU A 176 -31.19 -6.18 11.97
CA GLU A 176 -31.76 -7.33 11.24
C GLU A 176 -30.75 -7.98 10.29
N PHE A 177 -29.72 -7.25 9.87
CA PHE A 177 -28.58 -7.74 9.11
C PHE A 177 -27.29 -6.99 9.49
N LEU A 178 -26.14 -7.55 9.12
CA LEU A 178 -24.84 -6.89 9.15
C LEU A 178 -24.36 -6.64 7.72
N PHE A 179 -23.93 -5.42 7.44
CA PHE A 179 -23.37 -5.03 6.15
C PHE A 179 -21.88 -4.66 6.29
N VAL A 180 -21.03 -5.27 5.48
CA VAL A 180 -19.59 -5.03 5.41
C VAL A 180 -19.25 -4.16 4.18
N GLY A 181 -18.86 -2.92 4.41
CA GLY A 181 -18.70 -1.86 3.40
C GLY A 181 -17.40 -1.86 2.60
N GLY A 182 -16.76 -3.01 2.40
CA GLY A 182 -15.45 -3.11 1.76
C GLY A 182 -14.33 -3.45 2.74
N ASP A 183 -13.23 -3.95 2.18
CA ASP A 183 -12.00 -4.32 2.86
C ASP A 183 -12.24 -5.25 4.05
N THR A 184 -12.62 -6.49 3.70
CA THR A 184 -13.00 -7.50 4.69
C THR A 184 -11.82 -7.95 5.55
N ALA A 185 -10.62 -8.14 4.99
CA ALA A 185 -9.42 -8.47 5.76
C ALA A 185 -8.12 -8.11 5.02
N TYR A 186 -7.02 -8.05 5.78
CA TYR A 186 -5.70 -7.67 5.27
C TYR A 186 -4.66 -8.79 5.43
N HIS A 187 -3.63 -8.91 4.58
CA HIS A 187 -3.29 -8.08 3.40
C HIS A 187 -4.13 -8.37 2.16
N ALA A 188 -4.73 -9.55 2.07
CA ALA A 188 -5.66 -9.93 1.04
C ALA A 188 -6.76 -10.73 1.72
N SER A 189 -8.03 -10.50 1.38
CA SER A 189 -9.16 -11.27 1.91
C SER A 189 -9.24 -12.67 1.27
N ASP A 190 -8.15 -13.43 1.33
CA ASP A 190 -8.12 -14.83 0.88
C ASP A 190 -8.74 -15.76 1.93
N TYR A 191 -8.96 -17.01 1.55
CA TYR A 191 -9.63 -17.99 2.40
C TYR A 191 -8.97 -18.14 3.78
N MET A 192 -7.64 -18.23 3.87
CA MET A 192 -6.96 -18.46 5.14
C MET A 192 -7.01 -17.21 6.03
N THR A 193 -6.83 -16.04 5.44
CA THR A 193 -6.90 -14.75 6.14
C THR A 193 -8.30 -14.52 6.71
N LEU A 194 -9.35 -14.84 5.94
CA LEU A 194 -10.73 -14.69 6.40
C LEU A 194 -11.09 -15.65 7.54
N ILE A 195 -10.58 -16.90 7.53
CA ILE A 195 -10.76 -17.80 8.68
C ILE A 195 -10.19 -17.17 9.94
N ASP A 196 -8.93 -16.77 9.85
CA ASP A 196 -8.16 -16.35 11.00
C ASP A 196 -8.60 -14.99 11.52
N ARG A 197 -8.82 -14.01 10.62
CA ARG A 197 -9.03 -12.61 10.99
C ARG A 197 -10.50 -12.19 11.04
N ILE A 198 -11.43 -12.98 10.51
CA ILE A 198 -12.88 -12.66 10.52
C ILE A 198 -13.68 -13.77 11.20
N GLN A 199 -13.70 -14.97 10.63
CA GLN A 199 -14.53 -16.06 11.12
C GLN A 199 -14.21 -16.44 12.57
N ASN A 200 -12.93 -16.60 12.92
CA ASN A 200 -12.52 -16.98 14.28
C ASN A 200 -12.88 -15.91 15.32
N PRO A 201 -12.54 -14.61 15.14
CA PRO A 201 -12.98 -13.55 16.05
C PRO A 201 -14.50 -13.46 16.24
N PHE A 202 -15.28 -13.55 15.16
CA PHE A 202 -16.74 -13.56 15.26
C PHE A 202 -17.28 -14.80 15.95
N LYS A 203 -16.70 -15.99 15.65
CA LYS A 203 -17.03 -17.23 16.33
C LYS A 203 -16.79 -17.13 17.83
N TRP A 204 -15.63 -16.62 18.24
CA TRP A 204 -15.30 -16.45 19.66
C TRP A 204 -16.24 -15.47 20.36
N ALA A 205 -16.58 -14.35 19.70
CA ALA A 205 -17.53 -13.39 20.23
C ALA A 205 -18.93 -14.00 20.40
N TYR A 206 -19.40 -14.77 19.41
CA TYR A 206 -20.67 -15.50 19.48
C TYR A 206 -20.68 -16.53 20.61
N GLU A 207 -19.64 -17.37 20.72
CA GLU A 207 -19.50 -18.38 21.78
C GLU A 207 -19.49 -17.75 23.18
N ASP A 208 -18.81 -16.61 23.34
CA ASP A 208 -18.80 -15.89 24.62
C ASP A 208 -20.18 -15.33 24.95
N LEU A 209 -20.87 -14.75 23.97
CA LEU A 209 -22.23 -14.23 24.17
C LEU A 209 -23.24 -15.32 24.48
N VAL A 210 -23.16 -16.48 23.84
CA VAL A 210 -24.00 -17.64 24.16
C VAL A 210 -23.72 -18.12 25.59
N ARG A 211 -22.44 -18.33 25.93
CA ARG A 211 -22.03 -18.76 27.27
C ARG A 211 -22.51 -17.81 28.36
N ASP A 212 -22.43 -16.51 28.08
CA ASP A 212 -22.75 -15.46 29.06
C ASP A 212 -24.25 -15.09 29.04
N GLY A 213 -25.08 -15.80 28.25
CA GLY A 213 -26.53 -15.61 28.17
C GLY A 213 -26.99 -14.36 27.41
N GLY A 214 -26.09 -13.74 26.64
CA GLY A 214 -26.39 -12.57 25.79
C GLY A 214 -27.11 -12.92 24.48
N ILE A 215 -26.99 -14.16 24.00
CA ILE A 215 -27.67 -14.69 22.81
C ILE A 215 -28.13 -16.13 23.08
N SER A 216 -29.31 -16.50 22.59
CA SER A 216 -29.78 -17.90 22.63
C SER A 216 -29.24 -18.70 21.43
N GLU A 217 -28.85 -19.95 21.62
CA GLU A 217 -28.46 -20.84 20.50
C GLU A 217 -29.61 -21.10 19.52
N ASP A 218 -30.86 -21.02 20.00
CA ASP A 218 -32.06 -21.22 19.20
C ASP A 218 -32.46 -19.99 18.39
N GLU A 219 -31.81 -18.85 18.63
CA GLU A 219 -32.06 -17.61 17.91
C GLU A 219 -31.78 -17.77 16.40
N PRO A 220 -32.69 -17.30 15.52
CA PRO A 220 -32.44 -17.35 14.09
C PRO A 220 -31.22 -16.49 13.72
N PRO A 221 -30.31 -16.99 12.86
CA PRO A 221 -29.20 -16.19 12.37
C PRO A 221 -29.71 -15.05 11.48
N ARG A 222 -28.88 -14.03 11.28
CA ARG A 222 -29.20 -12.83 10.49
C ARG A 222 -28.44 -12.80 9.16
N PRO A 223 -28.95 -12.17 8.09
CA PRO A 223 -28.19 -12.02 6.86
C PRO A 223 -26.86 -11.27 7.07
N LEU A 224 -25.81 -11.75 6.40
CA LEU A 224 -24.53 -11.07 6.22
C LEU A 224 -24.41 -10.64 4.76
N PHE A 225 -24.15 -9.35 4.56
CA PHE A 225 -23.93 -8.75 3.24
C PHE A 225 -22.59 -8.03 3.21
N GLY A 226 -22.05 -7.84 2.02
CA GLY A 226 -20.91 -6.98 1.84
C GLY A 226 -20.72 -6.51 0.40
N ILE A 227 -19.86 -5.53 0.23
CA ILE A 227 -19.30 -5.10 -1.06
C ILE A 227 -17.78 -5.24 -0.99
N PRO A 228 -17.09 -5.53 -2.10
CA PRO A 228 -15.64 -5.69 -2.07
C PRO A 228 -14.90 -4.34 -2.12
N GLY A 229 -13.82 -4.23 -1.34
CA GLY A 229 -12.77 -3.22 -1.51
C GLY A 229 -11.56 -3.77 -2.27
N ASN A 230 -10.49 -2.99 -2.39
CA ASN A 230 -9.27 -3.39 -3.10
C ASN A 230 -8.63 -4.64 -2.50
N HIS A 231 -8.67 -4.80 -1.17
CA HIS A 231 -8.09 -5.95 -0.48
C HIS A 231 -8.87 -7.27 -0.71
N ASP A 232 -10.15 -7.17 -1.09
CA ASP A 232 -10.96 -8.33 -1.49
C ASP A 232 -10.63 -8.81 -2.92
N TYR A 233 -10.16 -7.91 -3.78
CA TYR A 233 -9.84 -8.21 -5.18
C TYR A 233 -8.46 -8.86 -5.38
N TYR A 234 -7.55 -8.78 -4.41
CA TYR A 234 -6.24 -9.42 -4.52
C TYR A 234 -6.29 -10.95 -4.65
N ASP A 235 -7.37 -11.58 -4.19
CA ASP A 235 -7.67 -13.01 -4.41
C ASP A 235 -8.82 -13.22 -5.42
N GLN A 236 -9.02 -12.26 -6.34
CA GLN A 236 -10.03 -12.35 -7.42
C GLN A 236 -11.45 -12.65 -6.90
N LEU A 237 -11.80 -12.08 -5.74
CA LEU A 237 -13.07 -12.29 -5.04
C LEU A 237 -13.38 -13.75 -4.63
N ASP A 238 -12.43 -14.69 -4.61
CA ASP A 238 -12.72 -16.07 -4.15
C ASP A 238 -13.05 -16.10 -2.66
N GLY A 239 -12.25 -15.41 -1.82
CA GLY A 239 -12.56 -15.24 -0.40
C GLY A 239 -13.88 -14.49 -0.17
N PHE A 240 -14.11 -13.38 -0.89
CA PHE A 240 -15.37 -12.63 -0.83
C PHE A 240 -16.57 -13.52 -1.16
N ARG A 241 -16.49 -14.30 -2.24
CA ARG A 241 -17.51 -15.29 -2.62
C ARG A 241 -17.78 -16.27 -1.49
N ARG A 242 -16.75 -16.79 -0.83
CA ARG A 242 -16.91 -17.76 0.27
C ARG A 242 -17.49 -17.13 1.53
N GLN A 243 -17.32 -15.82 1.73
CA GLN A 243 -17.71 -15.10 2.93
C GLN A 243 -19.11 -14.48 2.85
N PHE A 244 -19.53 -14.00 1.67
CA PHE A 244 -20.78 -13.24 1.52
C PHE A 244 -21.76 -13.91 0.56
N ARG A 245 -21.27 -14.55 -0.50
CA ARG A 245 -22.16 -15.09 -1.52
C ARG A 245 -22.88 -16.34 -1.03
N HIS A 246 -24.09 -16.57 -1.54
CA HIS A 246 -24.89 -17.74 -1.30
C HIS A 246 -24.06 -18.98 -1.60
N PRO A 247 -23.96 -19.93 -0.66
CA PRO A 247 -23.07 -21.07 -0.81
C PRO A 247 -23.57 -22.03 -1.90
N ALA A 248 -22.64 -22.60 -2.67
CA ALA A 248 -22.96 -23.61 -3.68
C ALA A 248 -23.37 -24.97 -3.07
N ARG A 249 -23.17 -25.16 -1.76
CA ARG A 249 -23.60 -26.32 -0.98
C ARG A 249 -24.43 -25.82 0.20
N TRP A 250 -25.42 -26.58 0.63
CA TRP A 250 -26.23 -26.23 1.79
C TRP A 250 -25.34 -26.06 3.02
N GLU A 251 -25.30 -24.87 3.59
CA GLU A 251 -24.81 -24.66 4.94
C GLU A 251 -25.81 -25.33 5.89
N ARG A 252 -25.52 -26.56 6.32
CA ARG A 252 -26.11 -27.01 7.59
C ARG A 252 -25.56 -26.08 8.65
N ARG A 253 -26.43 -25.56 9.53
CA ARG A 253 -26.04 -24.88 10.78
C ARG A 253 -24.83 -25.66 11.31
N PRO A 254 -23.62 -25.08 11.39
CA PRO A 254 -22.50 -25.81 11.95
C PRO A 254 -23.00 -26.33 13.29
N PRO A 255 -22.95 -27.64 13.57
CA PRO A 255 -23.23 -28.09 14.93
C PRO A 255 -22.36 -27.23 15.85
N ALA A 256 -22.90 -26.77 16.97
CA ALA A 256 -22.13 -26.05 17.98
C ALA A 256 -20.95 -26.94 18.41
N TYR A 257 -19.83 -26.82 17.70
CA TYR A 257 -18.76 -27.81 17.73
C TYR A 257 -17.56 -27.15 18.39
N HIS A 258 -17.38 -27.53 19.65
CA HIS A 258 -16.31 -27.08 20.53
C HIS A 258 -14.95 -27.76 20.25
N GLY A 259 -14.76 -28.35 19.07
CA GLY A 259 -13.50 -28.95 18.63
C GLY A 259 -13.03 -28.32 17.31
N GLY A 260 -11.72 -28.17 17.10
CA GLY A 260 -11.20 -27.66 15.84
C GLY A 260 -11.53 -28.55 14.63
N ALA A 261 -11.35 -27.99 13.43
CA ALA A 261 -11.64 -28.63 12.14
C ALA A 261 -10.91 -29.98 11.95
N GLU A 262 -9.78 -30.15 12.63
CA GLU A 262 -8.94 -31.34 12.65
C GLU A 262 -9.61 -32.58 13.24
N ASN A 263 -10.68 -32.44 14.03
CA ASN A 263 -11.36 -33.60 14.64
C ASN A 263 -12.54 -34.13 13.82
N LEU A 264 -12.82 -33.52 12.66
CA LEU A 264 -13.90 -33.97 11.78
C LEU A 264 -13.45 -35.09 10.84
N PRO A 265 -14.34 -36.05 10.52
CA PRO A 265 -14.18 -36.97 9.41
C PRO A 265 -13.84 -36.24 8.09
N PRO A 266 -13.02 -36.82 7.18
CA PRO A 266 -12.58 -36.14 5.96
C PRO A 266 -13.70 -35.60 5.06
N ASP A 267 -14.81 -36.31 4.98
CA ASP A 267 -16.04 -35.93 4.27
C ASP A 267 -16.71 -34.69 4.89
N ARG A 268 -16.67 -34.57 6.22
CA ARG A 268 -17.20 -33.42 6.98
C ARG A 268 -16.26 -32.22 6.95
N ARG A 269 -14.94 -32.42 6.80
CA ARG A 269 -13.98 -31.33 6.56
C ARG A 269 -14.20 -30.63 5.23
N ALA A 270 -14.71 -31.33 4.22
CA ALA A 270 -15.07 -30.73 2.93
C ALA A 270 -16.29 -29.77 3.04
N GLU A 271 -17.11 -29.88 4.08
CA GLU A 271 -18.18 -28.92 4.41
C GLU A 271 -17.61 -27.59 4.97
N LEU A 272 -16.40 -27.62 5.57
CA LEU A 272 -15.69 -26.44 6.11
C LEU A 272 -14.96 -25.60 5.06
N ALA A 273 -14.99 -26.00 3.78
CA ALA A 273 -14.41 -25.20 2.69
C ALA A 273 -15.15 -23.86 2.45
N GLN A 274 -16.29 -23.67 3.11
CA GLN A 274 -17.10 -22.47 3.13
C GLN A 274 -16.82 -21.66 4.41
N LEU A 275 -16.75 -20.33 4.30
CA LEU A 275 -16.56 -19.46 5.46
C LEU A 275 -17.90 -19.22 6.13
N SER A 276 -18.00 -19.54 7.42
CA SER A 276 -19.24 -19.44 8.19
C SER A 276 -19.05 -18.55 9.40
N VAL A 277 -19.95 -17.59 9.61
CA VAL A 277 -19.91 -16.67 10.76
C VAL A 277 -21.11 -16.98 11.67
N PRO A 278 -20.89 -17.60 12.85
CA PRO A 278 -22.00 -17.92 13.77
C PRO A 278 -22.85 -16.70 14.10
N GLY A 279 -24.17 -16.89 14.15
CA GLY A 279 -25.15 -15.80 14.27
C GLY A 279 -25.52 -15.13 12.96
N PHE A 280 -24.87 -15.48 11.84
CA PHE A 280 -25.17 -14.96 10.51
C PHE A 280 -25.31 -16.05 9.43
N TYR A 281 -25.95 -15.71 8.31
CA TYR A 281 -26.08 -16.56 7.12
C TYR A 281 -25.98 -15.75 5.82
N ARG A 282 -25.69 -16.43 4.70
CA ARG A 282 -25.32 -15.81 3.42
C ARG A 282 -26.38 -16.02 2.34
N ILE A 283 -26.81 -14.93 1.69
CA ILE A 283 -27.84 -14.97 0.62
C ILE A 283 -27.51 -14.13 -0.61
N GLN A 284 -26.44 -13.35 -0.59
CA GLN A 284 -26.04 -12.47 -1.68
C GLN A 284 -25.55 -13.27 -2.90
N GLU A 285 -25.86 -12.88 -4.13
CA GLU A 285 -25.46 -13.68 -5.32
C GLU A 285 -24.33 -13.06 -6.17
N ALA A 286 -24.13 -11.75 -6.06
CA ALA A 286 -23.12 -10.98 -6.77
C ALA A 286 -22.27 -10.13 -5.81
N SER A 287 -21.27 -9.42 -6.29
CA SER A 287 -20.45 -8.50 -5.49
C SER A 287 -21.14 -7.17 -5.16
N TYR A 288 -22.27 -6.89 -5.79
CA TYR A 288 -23.12 -5.72 -5.59
C TYR A 288 -24.55 -6.18 -5.24
N VAL A 289 -25.30 -5.34 -4.51
CA VAL A 289 -26.59 -5.71 -3.90
C VAL A 289 -27.59 -4.55 -3.87
N ALA A 290 -28.88 -4.87 -3.82
CA ALA A 290 -29.94 -3.90 -3.59
C ALA A 290 -30.99 -4.46 -2.62
N PHE A 291 -31.38 -3.63 -1.65
CA PHE A 291 -32.41 -3.94 -0.65
C PHE A 291 -33.55 -2.96 -0.74
N ARG A 292 -34.77 -3.49 -0.74
CA ARG A 292 -35.94 -2.71 -0.37
C ARG A 292 -36.06 -2.73 1.16
N LEU A 293 -36.04 -1.57 1.80
CA LEU A 293 -36.16 -1.44 3.26
C LEU A 293 -37.53 -0.82 3.61
N PRO A 294 -38.02 -1.00 4.86
CA PRO A 294 -39.25 -0.38 5.33
C PRO A 294 -39.27 1.15 5.16
N PHE A 295 -40.46 1.73 5.25
CA PHE A 295 -40.67 3.20 5.21
C PHE A 295 -40.18 3.85 3.90
N GLY A 296 -40.24 3.10 2.80
CA GLY A 296 -39.94 3.64 1.48
C GLY A 296 -38.47 3.67 1.11
N TRP A 297 -37.57 3.20 1.98
CA TRP A 297 -36.13 3.24 1.77
C TRP A 297 -35.63 2.18 0.78
N TRP A 298 -34.56 2.53 0.09
CA TRP A 298 -33.71 1.59 -0.64
C TRP A 298 -32.29 1.66 -0.09
N MET A 299 -31.57 0.54 -0.12
CA MET A 299 -30.13 0.50 0.10
C MET A 299 -29.46 -0.19 -1.08
N TRP A 300 -28.49 0.47 -1.71
CA TRP A 300 -27.69 -0.09 -2.80
C TRP A 300 -26.24 -0.23 -2.34
N GLY A 301 -25.64 -1.40 -2.53
CA GLY A 301 -24.21 -1.64 -2.38
C GLY A 301 -23.56 -1.76 -3.75
N LEU A 302 -22.71 -0.81 -4.11
CA LEU A 302 -22.05 -0.76 -5.42
C LEU A 302 -20.66 -1.41 -5.34
N ASP A 303 -20.29 -2.17 -6.36
CA ASP A 303 -18.92 -2.67 -6.55
C ASP A 303 -18.18 -1.74 -7.52
N THR A 304 -17.46 -0.78 -6.96
CA THR A 304 -16.74 0.27 -7.71
C THR A 304 -15.22 0.10 -7.69
N GLU A 305 -14.71 -1.03 -7.19
CA GLU A 305 -13.27 -1.21 -6.97
C GLU A 305 -12.46 -1.29 -8.27
N THR A 306 -12.92 -2.10 -9.23
CA THR A 306 -12.30 -2.20 -10.58
C THR A 306 -12.52 -0.97 -11.46
N GLY A 307 -13.24 0.00 -10.92
CA GLY A 307 -13.42 1.34 -11.41
C GLY A 307 -14.88 1.64 -11.75
N GLN A 308 -15.17 1.79 -13.04
CA GLN A 308 -16.53 2.06 -13.49
C GLN A 308 -17.47 0.88 -13.21
N ILE A 309 -18.71 1.20 -12.84
CA ILE A 309 -19.78 0.21 -12.84
C ILE A 309 -20.02 -0.27 -14.27
N ASP A 310 -19.99 -1.59 -14.46
CA ASP A 310 -20.22 -2.18 -15.77
C ASP A 310 -21.72 -2.18 -16.14
N GLU A 311 -22.02 -2.56 -17.38
CA GLU A 311 -23.40 -2.60 -17.88
C GLU A 311 -24.30 -3.57 -17.08
N ARG A 312 -23.77 -4.60 -16.44
CA ARG A 312 -24.60 -5.52 -15.61
C ARG A 312 -25.04 -4.83 -14.35
N GLN A 313 -24.13 -4.11 -13.68
CA GLN A 313 -24.44 -3.31 -12.50
C GLN A 313 -25.44 -2.21 -12.86
N LYS A 314 -25.21 -1.45 -13.94
CA LYS A 314 -26.13 -0.41 -14.39
C LYS A 314 -27.53 -0.94 -14.62
N ASN A 315 -27.68 -1.99 -15.43
CA ASN A 315 -28.97 -2.60 -15.74
C ASN A 315 -29.67 -3.11 -14.48
N PHE A 316 -28.92 -3.72 -13.55
CA PHE A 316 -29.44 -4.19 -12.28
C PHE A 316 -30.01 -3.07 -11.40
N PHE A 317 -29.36 -1.90 -11.32
CA PHE A 317 -29.88 -0.78 -10.51
C PHE A 317 -30.97 0.02 -11.24
N TRP A 318 -30.84 0.21 -12.55
CA TRP A 318 -31.82 0.95 -13.36
C TRP A 318 -33.21 0.32 -13.37
N GLN A 319 -33.34 -0.99 -13.17
CA GLN A 319 -34.66 -1.63 -13.06
C GLN A 319 -35.48 -1.13 -11.84
N PHE A 320 -34.83 -0.54 -10.83
CA PHE A 320 -35.48 0.04 -9.65
C PHE A 320 -35.73 1.54 -9.79
N CYS A 321 -35.20 2.15 -10.85
CA CYS A 321 -35.45 3.54 -11.18
C CYS A 321 -36.80 3.67 -11.90
N ARG A 322 -37.50 4.79 -11.68
CA ARG A 322 -38.69 5.10 -12.47
C ARG A 322 -38.24 5.61 -13.84
N THR A 323 -38.53 4.86 -14.90
CA THR A 323 -38.44 5.39 -16.26
C THR A 323 -39.62 6.34 -16.50
N ALA A 324 -39.37 7.56 -16.96
CA ALA A 324 -40.44 8.54 -17.24
C ALA A 324 -41.29 8.14 -18.46
N ARG A 325 -42.17 7.14 -18.32
CA ARG A 325 -43.17 6.76 -19.34
C ARG A 325 -44.52 7.45 -19.20
N SER A 326 -44.66 8.42 -18.29
CA SER A 326 -46.00 8.85 -17.80
C SER A 326 -46.38 10.32 -18.02
N ARG A 327 -45.81 11.01 -19.03
CA ARG A 327 -46.40 12.27 -19.53
C ARG A 327 -46.69 12.17 -21.03
N PRO A 328 -47.96 12.21 -21.47
CA PRO A 328 -48.31 12.29 -22.88
C PRO A 328 -47.75 13.61 -23.43
N GLY A 329 -46.81 13.55 -24.38
CA GLY A 329 -46.26 14.71 -25.09
C GLY A 329 -44.77 15.02 -24.88
N LEU A 330 -44.07 14.35 -23.95
CA LEU A 330 -42.62 14.49 -23.79
C LEU A 330 -41.97 13.13 -23.46
N ALA A 331 -42.11 12.17 -24.36
CA ALA A 331 -41.51 10.85 -24.20
C ALA A 331 -40.00 10.94 -24.47
N ARG A 332 -39.19 11.13 -23.42
CA ARG A 332 -37.76 10.80 -23.46
C ARG A 332 -37.57 9.39 -22.86
N PRO A 333 -37.29 8.36 -23.68
CA PRO A 333 -37.16 6.98 -23.20
C PRO A 333 -35.98 6.73 -22.24
N ASP A 334 -35.08 7.70 -22.07
CA ASP A 334 -33.78 7.52 -21.39
C ASP A 334 -33.72 8.15 -19.98
N LEU A 335 -34.85 8.63 -19.45
CA LEU A 335 -34.88 9.35 -18.18
C LEU A 335 -34.96 8.40 -16.97
N VAL A 336 -33.82 8.20 -16.31
CA VAL A 336 -33.67 7.35 -15.12
C VAL A 336 -33.86 8.17 -13.84
N VAL A 337 -34.90 7.85 -13.04
CA VAL A 337 -35.14 8.53 -11.74
C VAL A 337 -34.89 7.55 -10.58
N PRO A 338 -33.84 7.76 -9.75
CA PRO A 338 -33.55 6.88 -8.62
C PRO A 338 -34.59 7.00 -7.48
N PRO A 339 -34.62 6.03 -6.53
CA PRO A 339 -35.47 6.09 -5.35
C PRO A 339 -35.34 7.39 -4.54
N GLN A 340 -36.46 7.85 -3.97
CA GLN A 340 -36.49 9.10 -3.19
C GLN A 340 -35.72 9.01 -1.87
N ARG A 341 -35.86 7.90 -1.15
CA ARG A 341 -35.16 7.61 0.11
C ARG A 341 -34.14 6.51 -0.17
N LEU A 342 -32.85 6.84 -0.12
CA LEU A 342 -31.80 5.96 -0.64
C LEU A 342 -30.57 5.98 0.27
N ILE A 343 -30.03 4.82 0.56
CA ILE A 343 -28.71 4.60 1.17
C ILE A 343 -27.82 4.02 0.08
N VAL A 344 -26.62 4.55 -0.10
CA VAL A 344 -25.63 3.94 -1.01
C VAL A 344 -24.37 3.65 -0.25
N ALA A 345 -23.98 2.38 -0.25
CA ALA A 345 -22.70 1.90 0.23
C ALA A 345 -21.75 1.72 -0.95
N THR A 346 -20.55 2.29 -0.84
CA THR A 346 -19.44 2.13 -1.79
C THR A 346 -18.17 1.74 -1.04
N CYS A 347 -17.23 1.07 -1.68
CA CYS A 347 -15.89 0.94 -1.10
C CYS A 347 -15.23 2.32 -1.07
N SER A 348 -15.27 3.06 -2.17
CA SER A 348 -14.61 4.37 -2.29
C SER A 348 -15.44 5.53 -1.73
N PRO A 349 -14.85 6.41 -0.90
CA PRO A 349 -15.54 7.57 -0.33
C PRO A 349 -15.77 8.70 -1.32
N THR A 350 -16.95 9.33 -1.25
CA THR A 350 -17.28 10.57 -1.99
C THR A 350 -16.56 11.81 -1.43
N THR A 351 -16.14 11.74 -0.18
CA THR A 351 -15.29 12.73 0.48
C THR A 351 -14.46 12.02 1.53
N THR A 352 -13.16 12.22 1.52
CA THR A 352 -12.25 11.62 2.50
C THR A 352 -11.10 12.53 2.79
N PHE A 353 -10.58 12.46 4.01
CA PHE A 353 -9.55 13.34 4.51
C PHE A 353 -9.81 14.82 4.16
N GLY A 354 -11.05 15.30 4.29
CA GLY A 354 -11.42 16.70 4.03
C GLY A 354 -11.24 17.14 2.57
N LYS A 355 -10.94 16.20 1.68
CA LYS A 355 -10.87 16.35 0.23
C LYS A 355 -12.21 15.93 -0.37
N LEU A 356 -12.76 16.75 -1.25
CA LEU A 356 -13.90 16.36 -2.07
C LEU A 356 -13.45 15.29 -3.08
N ALA A 357 -14.34 14.37 -3.44
CA ALA A 357 -14.09 13.50 -4.59
C ALA A 357 -13.74 14.35 -5.81
N ASP A 358 -12.78 13.86 -6.60
CA ASP A 358 -12.55 14.46 -7.91
C ASP A 358 -13.84 14.25 -8.72
N PRO A 359 -14.43 15.30 -9.33
CA PRO A 359 -15.56 15.14 -10.23
C PRO A 359 -15.28 14.24 -11.44
N GLU A 360 -14.02 13.92 -11.67
CA GLU A 360 -13.50 13.00 -12.68
C GLU A 360 -13.05 11.64 -12.11
N ASP A 361 -13.22 11.41 -10.80
CA ASP A 361 -12.94 10.12 -10.16
C ASP A 361 -13.95 9.06 -10.61
N TYR A 362 -13.40 7.90 -10.96
CA TYR A 362 -14.12 6.78 -11.52
C TYR A 362 -14.80 5.90 -10.45
N LYS A 363 -14.28 5.85 -9.21
CA LYS A 363 -14.81 4.93 -8.17
C LYS A 363 -16.07 5.46 -7.49
N ALA A 364 -16.18 6.78 -7.30
CA ALA A 364 -17.32 7.39 -6.61
C ALA A 364 -18.17 8.26 -7.53
N ALA A 365 -17.63 9.40 -7.98
CA ALA A 365 -18.40 10.41 -8.72
C ALA A 365 -18.97 9.85 -10.03
N ASP A 366 -18.14 9.26 -10.88
CA ASP A 366 -18.57 8.70 -12.18
C ASP A 366 -19.66 7.61 -12.00
N ALA A 367 -19.47 6.69 -11.04
CA ALA A 367 -20.44 5.63 -10.75
C ALA A 367 -21.83 6.19 -10.39
N PHE A 368 -21.89 7.27 -9.59
CA PHE A 368 -23.16 7.91 -9.22
C PHE A 368 -23.82 8.56 -10.43
N GLY A 369 -23.02 9.23 -11.26
CA GLY A 369 -23.49 9.86 -12.49
C GLY A 369 -24.09 8.85 -13.47
N GLN A 370 -23.44 7.71 -13.65
CA GLN A 370 -23.92 6.63 -14.52
C GLN A 370 -25.25 6.01 -14.06
N LEU A 371 -25.57 6.10 -12.77
CA LEU A 371 -26.85 5.64 -12.22
C LEU A 371 -27.94 6.72 -12.22
N GLY A 372 -27.65 7.93 -12.74
CA GLY A 372 -28.57 9.07 -12.67
C GLY A 372 -28.80 9.55 -11.24
N ILE A 373 -27.85 9.30 -10.34
CA ILE A 373 -27.90 9.74 -8.94
C ILE A 373 -27.26 11.12 -8.85
N GLU A 374 -27.99 12.04 -8.22
CA GLU A 374 -27.50 13.35 -7.84
C GLU A 374 -26.22 13.24 -6.98
N GLN A 375 -25.31 14.23 -7.06
CA GLN A 375 -24.05 14.22 -6.32
C GLN A 375 -24.03 15.37 -5.29
N PRO A 376 -24.74 15.25 -4.13
CA PRO A 376 -24.85 16.35 -3.17
C PRO A 376 -23.53 16.80 -2.56
N PHE A 377 -22.48 15.98 -2.61
CA PHE A 377 -21.15 16.30 -2.11
C PHE A 377 -20.35 17.25 -3.03
N LEU A 378 -20.79 17.49 -4.27
CA LEU A 378 -20.13 18.40 -5.22
C LEU A 378 -20.95 19.67 -5.49
N PRO A 379 -20.30 20.85 -5.54
CA PRO A 379 -20.90 22.06 -6.11
C PRO A 379 -21.32 21.87 -7.58
N LYS A 380 -22.26 22.68 -8.09
CA LYS A 380 -22.66 22.63 -9.51
C LYS A 380 -21.51 22.98 -10.44
N ASP A 381 -20.80 24.05 -10.14
CA ASP A 381 -19.57 24.45 -10.82
C ASP A 381 -18.39 24.33 -9.85
N VAL A 382 -17.72 23.18 -9.88
CA VAL A 382 -16.57 22.89 -9.01
C VAL A 382 -15.42 23.87 -9.27
N LYS A 383 -15.21 24.31 -10.51
CA LYS A 383 -14.10 25.24 -10.80
C LYS A 383 -14.42 26.64 -10.29
N GLY A 384 -15.65 27.11 -10.54
CA GLY A 384 -16.11 28.43 -10.09
C GLY A 384 -16.30 28.56 -8.59
N SER A 385 -16.58 27.46 -7.88
CA SER A 385 -16.77 27.48 -6.42
C SER A 385 -15.47 27.46 -5.63
N ARG A 386 -14.31 27.27 -6.28
CA ARG A 386 -13.02 27.25 -5.58
C ARG A 386 -12.58 28.67 -5.17
N ARG A 387 -12.38 28.88 -3.88
CA ARG A 387 -11.92 30.13 -3.27
C ARG A 387 -10.40 30.30 -3.40
N ASP A 388 -9.91 31.53 -3.22
CA ASP A 388 -8.48 31.88 -3.32
C ASP A 388 -7.59 31.14 -2.32
N ASP A 389 -8.14 30.76 -1.17
CA ASP A 389 -7.44 29.99 -0.13
C ASP A 389 -7.41 28.48 -0.40
N GLY A 390 -8.04 28.03 -1.50
CA GLY A 390 -8.10 26.65 -1.95
C GLY A 390 -9.32 25.86 -1.45
N SER A 391 -10.15 26.42 -0.58
CA SER A 391 -11.42 25.82 -0.13
C SER A 391 -12.53 25.98 -1.18
N TYR A 392 -13.68 25.33 -1.00
CA TYR A 392 -14.83 25.46 -1.91
C TYR A 392 -16.00 26.18 -1.23
N ASP A 393 -16.77 26.93 -2.02
CA ASP A 393 -18.12 27.36 -1.63
C ASP A 393 -19.09 26.17 -1.71
N LEU A 394 -19.57 25.75 -0.55
CA LEU A 394 -20.44 24.59 -0.38
C LEU A 394 -21.92 24.96 -0.22
N ALA A 395 -22.30 26.23 -0.45
CA ALA A 395 -23.68 26.69 -0.29
C ALA A 395 -24.69 25.93 -1.16
N GLU A 396 -24.28 25.47 -2.36
CA GLU A 396 -25.13 24.70 -3.27
C GLU A 396 -25.01 23.17 -3.09
N THR A 397 -24.48 22.68 -1.96
CA THR A 397 -24.29 21.24 -1.70
C THR A 397 -25.33 20.69 -0.71
N GLY A 398 -25.31 19.38 -0.46
CA GLY A 398 -26.17 18.73 0.52
C GLY A 398 -27.66 18.88 0.20
N ASP A 399 -28.42 19.48 1.13
CA ASP A 399 -29.86 19.65 1.00
C ASP A 399 -30.25 20.41 -0.27
N GLU A 400 -29.47 21.40 -0.69
CA GLU A 400 -29.78 22.22 -1.88
C GLU A 400 -29.77 21.42 -3.19
N ARG A 401 -29.02 20.31 -3.24
CA ARG A 401 -29.00 19.39 -4.39
C ARG A 401 -30.18 18.43 -4.41
N LEU A 402 -30.84 18.20 -3.27
CA LEU A 402 -31.96 17.28 -3.17
C LEU A 402 -33.30 17.97 -3.50
N LYS A 403 -34.25 17.20 -4.05
CA LYS A 403 -35.64 17.62 -4.30
C LYS A 403 -36.53 17.36 -3.09
N PRO A 404 -37.73 17.98 -3.01
CA PRO A 404 -38.71 17.66 -1.96
C PRO A 404 -38.98 16.15 -1.87
N ALA A 405 -39.14 15.66 -0.63
CA ALA A 405 -39.29 14.26 -0.25
C ALA A 405 -38.07 13.35 -0.47
N GLN A 406 -36.96 13.85 -1.03
CA GLN A 406 -35.73 13.06 -1.12
C GLN A 406 -34.96 13.04 0.21
N CYS A 407 -34.31 11.91 0.50
CA CYS A 407 -33.43 11.72 1.64
C CYS A 407 -32.31 10.75 1.23
N ARG A 408 -31.05 11.08 1.51
CA ARG A 408 -29.89 10.34 1.01
C ARG A 408 -28.80 10.14 2.07
N LEU A 409 -28.31 8.91 2.20
CA LEU A 409 -27.12 8.60 2.98
C LEU A 409 -26.07 7.93 2.08
N ASP A 410 -24.88 8.50 2.02
CA ASP A 410 -23.70 7.89 1.40
C ASP A 410 -22.81 7.29 2.49
N LEU A 411 -22.54 5.99 2.38
CA LEU A 411 -21.69 5.20 3.27
C LEU A 411 -20.47 4.70 2.49
N SER A 412 -19.29 4.83 3.09
CA SER A 412 -18.05 4.34 2.50
C SER A 412 -17.12 3.72 3.51
N GLY A 413 -16.17 2.91 3.02
CA GLY A 413 -15.44 1.97 3.88
C GLY A 413 -13.99 1.64 3.53
N ASP A 414 -13.35 2.32 2.57
CA ASP A 414 -11.95 2.10 2.13
C ASP A 414 -10.92 2.99 2.86
N VAL A 415 -11.29 3.65 3.96
CA VAL A 415 -10.38 4.61 4.61
C VAL A 415 -10.42 4.50 6.10
N HIS A 416 -9.30 4.07 6.70
CA HIS A 416 -9.23 3.55 8.07
C HIS A 416 -9.45 4.55 9.25
N HIS A 417 -10.49 5.39 9.19
CA HIS A 417 -10.98 6.28 10.25
C HIS A 417 -12.51 6.48 10.13
N TYR A 418 -13.15 6.96 11.19
CA TYR A 418 -14.54 7.42 11.09
C TYR A 418 -14.60 8.93 10.87
N ALA A 419 -15.29 9.38 9.82
CA ALA A 419 -15.59 10.78 9.59
C ALA A 419 -16.98 10.97 8.96
N ARG A 420 -17.68 12.02 9.37
CA ARG A 420 -18.93 12.45 8.75
C ARG A 420 -18.79 13.86 8.23
N TYR A 421 -18.96 14.05 6.92
CA TYR A 421 -18.73 15.36 6.27
C TYR A 421 -20.00 16.20 6.11
N TRP A 422 -21.13 15.58 5.74
CA TRP A 422 -22.45 16.21 5.72
C TRP A 422 -23.37 15.58 6.74
N GLY A 423 -24.43 16.29 7.08
CA GLY A 423 -25.48 15.86 7.99
C GLY A 423 -25.79 16.93 9.02
N PRO A 424 -26.72 16.63 9.95
CA PRO A 424 -27.05 17.56 11.02
C PRO A 424 -25.81 17.87 11.86
N PRO A 425 -25.77 19.03 12.55
CA PRO A 425 -24.75 19.30 13.54
C PRO A 425 -24.63 18.12 14.51
N PRO A 426 -23.41 17.67 14.84
CA PRO A 426 -23.22 16.52 15.70
C PRO A 426 -23.65 16.84 17.14
N PRO A 427 -23.90 15.83 17.99
CA PRO A 427 -24.34 16.04 19.36
C PRO A 427 -23.34 16.88 20.17
N ALA A 428 -23.80 17.60 21.19
CA ALA A 428 -22.91 18.42 22.01
C ALA A 428 -21.73 17.60 22.58
N ARG A 429 -20.53 18.21 22.64
CA ARG A 429 -19.23 17.59 23.04
C ARG A 429 -18.61 16.61 22.04
N SER A 430 -19.21 16.39 20.87
CA SER A 430 -18.60 15.59 19.78
C SER A 430 -17.50 16.32 19.01
N ILE A 431 -17.56 17.65 18.97
CA ILE A 431 -16.63 18.46 18.18
C ILE A 431 -15.36 18.71 18.98
N GLU A 432 -14.34 17.90 18.74
CA GLU A 432 -12.96 18.34 18.93
C GLU A 432 -12.51 19.01 17.61
N PRO A 433 -12.18 20.31 17.60
CA PRO A 433 -11.71 20.98 16.38
C PRO A 433 -10.38 20.36 15.90
N ARG A 434 -10.17 20.31 14.57
CA ARG A 434 -8.85 20.05 13.99
C ARG A 434 -7.80 20.94 14.66
N VAL A 435 -6.63 20.38 14.94
CA VAL A 435 -5.56 21.06 15.66
C VAL A 435 -4.76 21.91 14.68
N GLY A 436 -4.80 23.23 14.88
CA GLY A 436 -4.07 24.19 14.05
C GLY A 436 -4.15 25.59 14.65
N ALA A 437 -3.13 26.43 14.38
CA ALA A 437 -3.09 27.82 14.84
C ALA A 437 -2.49 28.72 13.76
N GLY A 438 -2.92 29.98 13.71
CA GLY A 438 -2.46 30.94 12.71
C GLY A 438 -2.82 30.51 11.29
N ASP A 439 -1.82 30.49 10.40
CA ASP A 439 -1.99 30.13 8.98
C ASP A 439 -2.39 28.66 8.76
N ASP A 440 -2.17 27.79 9.75
CA ASP A 440 -2.51 26.36 9.73
C ASP A 440 -3.94 26.08 10.28
N ALA A 441 -4.68 27.11 10.69
CA ALA A 441 -6.07 26.94 11.15
C ALA A 441 -6.98 26.45 10.00
N PRO A 442 -7.95 25.55 10.26
CA PRO A 442 -8.91 25.11 9.24
C PRO A 442 -9.75 26.28 8.72
N LYS A 443 -9.80 26.43 7.40
CA LYS A 443 -10.52 27.48 6.67
C LYS A 443 -11.80 26.96 6.01
N ALA A 444 -11.84 25.67 5.71
CA ALA A 444 -12.98 25.05 5.04
C ALA A 444 -14.27 25.15 5.86
N ASP A 445 -15.38 25.32 5.14
CA ASP A 445 -16.71 25.31 5.73
C ASP A 445 -17.09 23.91 6.23
N ARG A 446 -17.97 23.89 7.25
CA ARG A 446 -18.57 22.68 7.79
C ARG A 446 -20.03 22.58 7.32
N PRO A 447 -20.32 21.90 6.20
CA PRO A 447 -21.63 21.94 5.56
C PRO A 447 -22.65 21.15 6.37
N THR A 448 -23.74 21.81 6.77
CA THR A 448 -24.87 21.18 7.48
C THR A 448 -25.95 20.77 6.50
N SER A 449 -26.59 19.62 6.74
CA SER A 449 -27.68 19.11 5.91
C SER A 449 -28.58 18.19 6.74
N TYR A 450 -29.89 18.25 6.55
CA TYR A 450 -30.84 17.42 7.30
C TYR A 450 -31.44 16.30 6.46
N SER A 451 -31.26 16.34 5.14
CA SER A 451 -31.75 15.34 4.19
C SER A 451 -30.63 14.55 3.52
N TYR A 452 -29.37 14.94 3.73
CA TYR A 452 -28.20 14.28 3.21
C TYR A 452 -27.11 14.08 4.28
N ALA A 453 -26.47 12.92 4.29
CA ALA A 453 -25.18 12.73 4.97
C ALA A 453 -24.20 11.91 4.14
N SER A 454 -22.92 12.20 4.35
CA SER A 454 -21.79 11.47 3.78
C SER A 454 -20.93 10.99 4.93
N VAL A 455 -20.75 9.68 5.03
CA VAL A 455 -20.08 9.01 6.15
C VAL A 455 -19.01 8.05 5.63
N VAL A 456 -17.81 8.20 6.17
CA VAL A 456 -16.67 7.29 6.01
C VAL A 456 -16.56 6.49 7.30
N SER A 457 -16.52 5.16 7.20
CA SER A 457 -16.72 4.25 8.34
C SER A 457 -15.56 3.27 8.56
N GLY A 458 -14.30 3.70 8.44
CA GLY A 458 -13.17 2.78 8.30
C GLY A 458 -12.48 2.20 9.54
N ILE A 459 -13.12 2.07 10.71
CA ILE A 459 -12.44 1.39 11.85
C ILE A 459 -13.26 0.25 12.45
N GLY A 460 -13.92 -0.50 11.57
CA GLY A 460 -14.59 -1.77 11.84
C GLY A 460 -13.64 -2.95 12.10
N GLY A 461 -12.37 -2.69 12.44
CA GLY A 461 -11.36 -3.71 12.79
C GLY A 461 -9.96 -3.50 12.19
N ALA A 462 -9.81 -2.55 11.26
CA ALA A 462 -8.56 -2.19 10.61
C ALA A 462 -7.56 -1.47 11.53
N PHE A 463 -6.31 -1.31 11.08
CA PHE A 463 -5.35 -0.45 11.76
C PHE A 463 -5.84 1.00 11.75
N HIS A 464 -5.47 1.77 12.77
CA HIS A 464 -5.78 3.19 12.82
C HIS A 464 -4.91 3.98 11.84
N HIS A 465 -5.53 4.56 10.80
CA HIS A 465 -4.86 5.54 9.94
C HIS A 465 -4.83 6.91 10.64
N PRO A 466 -3.72 7.67 10.54
CA PRO A 466 -3.65 8.97 11.20
C PRO A 466 -4.77 9.92 10.77
N SER A 467 -5.46 10.51 11.75
CA SER A 467 -6.54 11.45 11.49
C SER A 467 -6.02 12.75 10.87
N GLN A 468 -4.84 13.27 11.21
CA GLN A 468 -4.34 14.62 10.81
C GLN A 468 -4.19 14.91 9.29
N THR A 469 -4.57 14.00 8.42
CA THR A 469 -4.12 13.90 7.03
C THR A 469 -4.99 14.68 6.04
N TYR A 470 -5.69 15.70 6.53
CA TYR A 470 -6.74 16.38 5.80
C TYR A 470 -6.24 17.39 4.77
N LEU A 471 -6.90 17.42 3.62
CA LEU A 471 -7.02 18.60 2.78
C LEU A 471 -8.15 19.48 3.31
N ASP A 472 -7.99 20.78 3.15
CA ASP A 472 -8.88 21.78 3.75
C ASP A 472 -9.90 22.27 2.71
N GLU A 473 -10.56 21.33 2.03
CA GLU A 473 -11.60 21.61 1.03
C GLU A 473 -12.99 21.58 1.65
N VAL A 474 -13.21 20.64 2.58
CA VAL A 474 -14.42 20.53 3.42
C VAL A 474 -14.05 20.08 4.83
N ARG A 475 -14.78 20.60 5.82
CA ARG A 475 -14.60 20.24 7.22
C ARG A 475 -15.66 19.26 7.70
N GLU A 476 -15.21 18.22 8.40
CA GLU A 476 -16.09 17.20 8.96
C GLU A 476 -16.97 17.73 10.10
N GLN A 477 -18.20 17.23 10.14
CA GLN A 477 -19.13 17.36 11.26
C GLN A 477 -18.63 16.58 12.47
N SER A 478 -18.21 15.33 12.28
CA SER A 478 -17.68 14.45 13.34
C SER A 478 -16.47 13.67 12.86
N LEU A 479 -15.54 13.42 13.77
CA LEU A 479 -14.28 12.71 13.54
C LEU A 479 -13.95 11.81 14.73
N TYR A 480 -13.63 10.56 14.47
CA TYR A 480 -13.18 9.64 15.51
C TYR A 480 -12.03 8.72 15.02
N PRO A 481 -10.92 8.62 15.78
CA PRO A 481 -10.58 9.43 16.97
C PRO A 481 -10.24 10.87 16.56
N SER A 482 -10.27 11.79 17.53
CA SER A 482 -9.85 13.16 17.30
C SER A 482 -8.38 13.25 16.90
N GLU A 483 -8.04 14.34 16.22
CA GLU A 483 -6.69 14.58 15.72
C GLU A 483 -5.63 14.51 16.84
N ALA A 484 -5.90 15.15 17.99
CA ALA A 484 -5.01 15.14 19.15
C ALA A 484 -4.72 13.72 19.66
N ARG A 485 -5.74 12.88 19.76
CA ARG A 485 -5.59 11.50 20.22
C ARG A 485 -4.83 10.66 19.20
N SER A 486 -5.20 10.78 17.92
CA SER A 486 -4.52 10.10 16.82
C SER A 486 -3.02 10.44 16.79
N THR A 487 -2.68 11.73 16.76
CA THR A 487 -1.29 12.20 16.69
C THR A 487 -0.49 11.78 17.92
N GLY A 488 -1.11 11.79 19.11
CA GLY A 488 -0.50 11.27 20.33
C GLY A 488 -0.15 9.78 20.26
N GLU A 489 -1.06 8.93 19.76
CA GLU A 489 -0.78 7.49 19.62
C GLU A 489 0.27 7.19 18.53
N VAL A 490 0.24 7.93 17.43
CA VAL A 490 1.26 7.82 16.37
C VAL A 490 2.63 8.19 16.93
N ALA A 491 2.74 9.30 17.67
CA ALA A 491 3.99 9.75 18.27
C ALA A 491 4.57 8.73 19.26
N ARG A 492 3.74 8.10 20.09
CA ARG A 492 4.16 7.02 21.01
C ARG A 492 4.67 5.77 20.31
N SER A 493 4.33 5.59 19.05
CA SER A 493 4.56 4.34 18.32
C SER A 493 5.70 4.45 17.31
N VAL A 494 5.75 5.52 16.51
CA VAL A 494 6.60 5.59 15.31
C VAL A 494 8.09 5.72 15.60
N PHE A 495 8.49 6.39 16.69
CA PHE A 495 9.91 6.58 17.04
C PHE A 495 10.54 5.36 17.74
N LYS A 496 9.75 4.36 18.10
CA LYS A 496 10.23 3.13 18.74
C LYS A 496 10.66 2.14 17.66
N PHE A 497 11.97 1.93 17.51
CA PHE A 497 12.49 1.08 16.43
C PHE A 497 11.91 -0.35 16.43
N TRP A 498 11.57 -0.91 17.60
CA TRP A 498 10.97 -2.24 17.70
C TRP A 498 9.54 -2.32 17.14
N ASN A 499 8.80 -1.21 17.11
CA ASN A 499 7.50 -1.16 16.44
C ASN A 499 7.66 -1.26 14.93
N ILE A 500 8.61 -0.51 14.36
CA ILE A 500 8.98 -0.59 12.95
C ILE A 500 9.53 -1.99 12.61
N TRP A 501 10.36 -2.55 13.48
CA TRP A 501 10.88 -3.92 13.35
C TRP A 501 9.76 -4.95 13.28
N GLY A 502 8.78 -4.85 14.19
CA GLY A 502 7.61 -5.73 14.20
C GLY A 502 6.66 -5.48 13.04
N GLY A 503 6.75 -4.33 12.37
CA GLY A 503 5.88 -3.90 11.27
C GLY A 503 6.19 -4.53 9.90
N GLY A 504 7.29 -5.28 9.76
CA GLY A 504 7.60 -6.04 8.55
C GLY A 504 9.09 -6.29 8.35
N TYR A 505 9.59 -6.16 7.12
CA TYR A 505 10.97 -6.49 6.74
C TYR A 505 11.90 -5.28 6.54
N VAL A 506 11.53 -4.10 7.05
CA VAL A 506 12.43 -2.91 7.04
C VAL A 506 13.78 -3.22 7.68
N TRP A 507 13.78 -3.94 8.82
CA TRP A 507 15.01 -4.34 9.50
C TRP A 507 15.89 -5.25 8.63
N LEU A 508 15.29 -6.10 7.79
CA LEU A 508 16.01 -7.01 6.91
C LEU A 508 16.67 -6.23 5.76
N ALA A 509 16.02 -5.20 5.25
CA ALA A 509 16.64 -4.29 4.30
C ALA A 509 17.88 -3.62 4.95
N GLY A 510 17.73 -3.02 6.12
CA GLY A 510 18.85 -2.45 6.88
C GLY A 510 19.99 -3.45 7.13
N PHE A 511 19.63 -4.70 7.47
CA PHE A 511 20.58 -5.78 7.64
C PHE A 511 21.37 -6.07 6.37
N ILE A 512 20.68 -6.33 5.25
CA ILE A 512 21.30 -6.68 3.97
C ILE A 512 22.21 -5.55 3.49
N ILE A 513 21.75 -4.30 3.61
CA ILE A 513 22.51 -3.12 3.18
C ILE A 513 23.80 -2.99 3.97
N ALA A 514 23.72 -2.98 5.31
CA ALA A 514 24.90 -2.84 6.15
C ALA A 514 25.84 -4.04 6.03
N PHE A 515 25.29 -5.25 5.95
CA PHE A 515 26.05 -6.49 5.70
C PHE A 515 26.81 -6.39 4.37
N LEU A 516 26.12 -6.08 3.26
CA LEU A 516 26.73 -6.06 1.93
C LEU A 516 27.77 -4.95 1.79
N ILE A 517 27.51 -3.77 2.37
CA ILE A 517 28.50 -2.67 2.37
C ILE A 517 29.74 -3.13 3.12
N TYR A 518 29.59 -3.58 4.37
CA TYR A 518 30.74 -4.02 5.18
C TYR A 518 31.48 -5.20 4.52
N PHE A 519 30.73 -6.16 3.99
CA PHE A 519 31.26 -7.31 3.25
C PHE A 519 32.01 -6.87 1.98
N ALA A 520 31.50 -5.92 1.21
CA ALA A 520 32.16 -5.42 0.00
C ALA A 520 33.45 -4.66 0.31
N PHE A 521 33.51 -3.95 1.44
CA PHE A 521 34.76 -3.35 1.93
C PHE A 521 35.78 -4.39 2.43
N THR A 522 35.35 -5.62 2.71
CA THR A 522 36.18 -6.64 3.35
C THR A 522 36.52 -7.86 2.48
N VAL A 523 35.77 -8.27 1.44
CA VAL A 523 35.94 -9.59 0.81
C VAL A 523 36.56 -9.63 -0.61
N PRO A 524 36.13 -8.84 -1.62
CA PRO A 524 36.76 -8.90 -2.96
C PRO A 524 37.61 -7.64 -3.25
N GLN A 525 38.88 -7.82 -3.64
CA GLN A 525 39.77 -6.72 -4.07
C GLN A 525 39.12 -5.87 -5.17
N SER A 526 38.46 -6.48 -6.16
CA SER A 526 37.83 -5.78 -7.28
C SER A 526 36.60 -4.96 -6.88
N SER A 527 35.74 -5.47 -5.99
CA SER A 527 34.57 -4.74 -5.46
C SER A 527 34.99 -3.60 -4.53
N ARG A 528 35.99 -3.83 -3.66
CA ARG A 528 36.59 -2.81 -2.80
C ARG A 528 37.21 -1.67 -3.62
N GLN A 529 37.96 -2.01 -4.66
CA GLN A 529 38.57 -1.02 -5.56
C GLN A 529 37.52 -0.25 -6.38
N PHE A 530 36.44 -0.88 -6.82
CA PHE A 530 35.34 -0.18 -7.50
C PHE A 530 34.65 0.84 -6.58
N LEU A 531 34.31 0.45 -5.35
CA LEU A 531 33.70 1.33 -4.36
C LEU A 531 34.62 2.48 -3.95
N ASN A 532 35.92 2.21 -3.77
CA ASN A 532 36.93 3.22 -3.42
C ASN A 532 37.17 4.27 -4.52
N ASN A 533 36.83 3.95 -5.78
CA ASN A 533 37.03 4.84 -6.94
C ASN A 533 35.74 5.52 -7.43
N LEU A 534 34.58 5.25 -6.82
CA LEU A 534 33.34 5.95 -7.13
C LEU A 534 33.43 7.42 -6.61
N PRO A 535 33.21 8.44 -7.47
CA PRO A 535 33.52 9.84 -7.16
C PRO A 535 32.75 10.45 -5.97
N HIS A 536 31.77 9.73 -5.40
CA HIS A 536 30.90 10.24 -4.32
C HIS A 536 30.72 9.30 -3.13
N PHE A 537 31.20 8.06 -3.18
CA PHE A 537 31.10 7.11 -2.04
C PHE A 537 32.28 7.20 -1.07
N GLY A 538 33.41 7.75 -1.52
CA GLY A 538 34.62 7.82 -0.73
C GLY A 538 34.53 8.72 0.51
N LEU A 539 33.64 9.73 0.57
CA LEU A 539 33.56 10.71 1.69
C LEU A 539 34.93 11.30 2.16
N GLY A 540 36.00 11.17 1.37
CA GLY A 540 37.37 11.48 1.80
C GLY A 540 38.01 10.47 2.78
N LEU A 541 37.42 9.29 2.96
CA LEU A 541 37.78 8.24 3.93
C LEU A 541 38.66 7.10 3.36
N ALA A 542 38.99 7.13 2.07
CA ALA A 542 39.92 6.18 1.43
C ALA A 542 40.67 6.82 0.24
N SER A 543 41.93 6.45 0.06
CA SER A 543 42.75 6.80 -1.12
C SER A 543 42.31 5.99 -2.33
N ALA A 544 42.26 6.60 -3.53
CA ALA A 544 41.99 5.89 -4.78
C ALA A 544 42.95 4.69 -4.94
N GLU A 545 42.40 3.49 -5.10
CA GLU A 545 43.18 2.25 -5.28
C GLU A 545 43.15 1.83 -6.76
N PRO A 546 44.26 1.45 -7.41
CA PRO A 546 44.24 0.96 -8.78
C PRO A 546 43.40 -0.34 -8.88
N ILE A 547 42.43 -0.39 -9.80
CA ILE A 547 41.55 -1.56 -10.02
C ILE A 547 42.39 -2.70 -10.61
N ASN A 548 42.65 -3.76 -9.84
CA ASN A 548 43.29 -5.00 -10.26
C ASN A 548 42.21 -5.99 -10.72
N PRO A 549 42.37 -6.69 -11.86
CA PRO A 549 41.34 -7.57 -12.38
C PRO A 549 41.32 -8.87 -11.57
N THR A 550 40.15 -9.45 -11.36
CA THR A 550 40.05 -10.87 -10.97
C THR A 550 40.53 -11.70 -12.16
N VAL A 551 41.80 -12.13 -12.15
CA VAL A 551 42.39 -12.95 -13.22
C VAL A 551 42.13 -14.41 -12.89
N LEU A 552 41.34 -15.09 -13.72
CA LEU A 552 41.30 -16.55 -13.72
C LEU A 552 42.58 -17.03 -14.40
N ARG A 553 43.53 -17.54 -13.60
CA ARG A 553 44.68 -18.26 -14.16
C ARG A 553 44.15 -19.51 -14.86
N ALA A 554 44.60 -19.76 -16.09
CA ALA A 554 44.46 -21.09 -16.68
C ALA A 554 45.15 -22.09 -15.75
N PRO A 555 44.60 -23.29 -15.53
CA PRO A 555 45.33 -24.34 -14.84
C PRO A 555 46.60 -24.63 -15.64
N GLU A 556 47.76 -24.60 -15.00
CA GLU A 556 49.00 -25.07 -15.63
C GLU A 556 48.79 -26.55 -16.00
N GLU A 557 48.75 -26.84 -17.30
CA GLU A 557 48.82 -28.20 -17.80
C GLU A 557 50.20 -28.76 -17.48
N GLY A 558 50.29 -29.61 -16.45
CA GLY A 558 51.39 -30.55 -16.27
C GLY A 558 52.21 -30.43 -15.00
N GLU A 559 51.62 -30.64 -13.82
CA GLU A 559 52.37 -31.25 -12.71
C GLU A 559 52.58 -32.74 -13.00
N GLY A 560 53.51 -33.03 -13.91
CA GLY A 560 54.14 -34.33 -14.04
C GLY A 560 55.19 -34.49 -12.94
N THR A 561 54.96 -35.45 -12.06
CA THR A 561 55.92 -36.02 -11.10
C THR A 561 57.38 -35.99 -11.57
N ALA A 562 58.24 -35.24 -10.86
CA ALA A 562 59.69 -35.40 -10.96
C ALA A 562 60.35 -35.25 -9.58
N GLN A 563 60.51 -36.43 -9.00
CA GLN A 563 61.48 -36.88 -8.02
C GLN A 563 62.75 -36.02 -7.85
N GLN A 564 63.09 -35.79 -6.58
CA GLN A 564 64.37 -35.28 -6.10
C GLN A 564 65.58 -35.98 -6.74
N THR A 565 66.53 -35.19 -7.26
CA THR A 565 67.97 -35.47 -7.11
C THR A 565 68.79 -34.18 -7.04
N LYS A 566 69.73 -34.17 -6.10
CA LYS A 566 70.67 -33.10 -5.75
C LYS A 566 71.79 -32.92 -6.78
N GLY A 567 72.33 -31.70 -6.86
CA GLY A 567 73.71 -31.41 -7.30
C GLY A 567 74.00 -29.90 -7.44
N PRO A 568 75.00 -29.32 -6.74
CA PRO A 568 75.34 -27.90 -6.84
C PRO A 568 76.45 -27.65 -7.86
N GLY A 569 76.43 -26.54 -8.60
CA GLY A 569 77.56 -26.20 -9.46
C GLY A 569 77.42 -24.95 -10.32
N ALA A 570 78.19 -23.93 -9.92
CA ALA A 570 78.87 -22.93 -10.75
C ALA A 570 78.07 -21.83 -11.49
N ALA A 571 78.32 -20.62 -11.01
CA ALA A 571 78.14 -19.37 -11.72
C ALA A 571 79.06 -19.27 -12.96
N ALA A 572 78.54 -18.68 -14.04
CA ALA A 572 79.34 -17.95 -15.01
C ALA A 572 78.48 -16.86 -15.67
N ALA A 573 78.87 -15.61 -15.43
CA ALA A 573 78.40 -14.46 -16.18
C ALA A 573 78.92 -14.51 -17.63
N LYS A 574 78.08 -14.14 -18.61
CA LYS A 574 78.52 -13.51 -19.87
C LYS A 574 77.36 -12.86 -20.63
N THR A 575 77.43 -11.53 -20.64
CA THR A 575 77.29 -10.62 -21.80
C THR A 575 76.06 -10.70 -22.71
N ALA A 576 75.35 -9.58 -22.74
CA ALA A 576 74.45 -9.17 -23.81
C ALA A 576 75.16 -9.07 -25.17
N ALA A 577 74.53 -9.63 -26.20
CA ALA A 577 74.53 -9.15 -27.58
C ALA A 577 73.35 -9.81 -28.30
N GLY A 578 72.57 -9.01 -29.01
CA GLY A 578 71.28 -9.42 -29.55
C GLY A 578 71.35 -10.50 -30.63
N SER A 579 70.29 -11.30 -30.71
CA SER A 579 69.80 -11.83 -31.98
C SER A 579 68.34 -12.27 -31.82
N ALA A 580 67.53 -11.82 -32.78
CA ALA A 580 66.25 -12.36 -33.23
C ALA A 580 65.22 -12.80 -32.18
N ALA A 581 64.14 -12.03 -32.11
CA ALA A 581 62.85 -12.51 -31.62
C ALA A 581 62.49 -13.86 -32.28
N PRO A 582 61.94 -14.83 -31.54
CA PRO A 582 61.41 -16.04 -32.15
C PRO A 582 60.21 -15.62 -33.02
N SER A 583 60.41 -15.69 -34.33
CA SER A 583 59.36 -15.61 -35.34
C SER A 583 58.45 -16.83 -35.17
N GLY A 584 57.32 -16.65 -34.49
CA GLY A 584 56.36 -17.72 -34.30
C GLY A 584 55.27 -17.49 -33.26
N VAL A 585 55.13 -16.29 -32.69
CA VAL A 585 53.94 -15.96 -31.89
C VAL A 585 52.94 -15.32 -32.85
N GLU A 586 51.91 -16.06 -33.27
CA GLU A 586 50.74 -15.47 -33.93
C GLU A 586 50.25 -14.31 -33.06
N ARG A 587 50.36 -13.08 -33.56
CA ARG A 587 49.76 -11.92 -32.89
C ARG A 587 48.25 -12.13 -32.93
N GLU A 588 47.63 -12.18 -31.76
CA GLU A 588 46.18 -12.31 -31.65
C GLU A 588 45.52 -11.14 -32.40
N GLU A 589 44.80 -11.46 -33.47
CA GLU A 589 44.13 -10.46 -34.32
C GLU A 589 42.63 -10.46 -34.04
N VAL A 590 42.11 -9.38 -33.45
CA VAL A 590 40.67 -9.25 -33.26
C VAL A 590 40.07 -8.59 -34.49
N LYS A 591 39.26 -9.36 -35.20
CA LYS A 591 38.52 -8.90 -36.39
C LYS A 591 37.19 -8.29 -35.96
N PRO A 592 37.02 -6.96 -36.04
CA PRO A 592 35.76 -6.30 -35.70
C PRO A 592 34.62 -6.66 -36.66
N LEU A 593 33.39 -6.37 -36.25
CA LEU A 593 32.17 -6.71 -37.01
C LEU A 593 32.22 -6.20 -38.46
N TRP A 594 32.58 -4.94 -38.66
CA TRP A 594 32.63 -4.30 -39.97
C TRP A 594 33.71 -4.90 -40.88
N TYR A 595 34.81 -5.37 -40.29
CA TYR A 595 35.85 -6.10 -41.00
C TYR A 595 35.35 -7.49 -41.42
N ARG A 596 34.63 -8.20 -40.54
CA ARG A 596 34.04 -9.52 -40.84
C ARG A 596 32.94 -9.47 -41.90
N LEU A 597 32.09 -8.44 -41.89
CA LEU A 597 30.92 -8.34 -42.78
C LEU A 597 31.22 -7.64 -44.11
N LEU A 598 31.99 -6.55 -44.09
CA LEU A 598 32.17 -5.66 -45.24
C LEU A 598 33.63 -5.53 -45.68
N GLY A 599 34.58 -6.11 -44.95
CA GLY A 599 36.02 -5.91 -45.20
C GLY A 599 36.48 -4.47 -44.95
N VAL A 600 35.67 -3.66 -44.24
CA VAL A 600 35.95 -2.24 -43.97
C VAL A 600 36.44 -2.07 -42.53
N GLY A 601 37.49 -1.27 -42.35
CA GLY A 601 38.14 -1.01 -41.07
C GLY A 601 39.45 -1.78 -40.89
N SER A 602 40.22 -1.44 -39.86
CA SER A 602 41.46 -2.14 -39.51
C SER A 602 41.20 -3.22 -38.47
N VAL A 603 41.90 -4.37 -38.59
CA VAL A 603 41.99 -5.37 -37.53
C VAL A 603 42.55 -4.70 -36.27
N TRP A 604 41.95 -4.95 -35.12
CA TRP A 604 42.49 -4.46 -33.86
C TRP A 604 43.52 -5.45 -33.34
N ILE A 605 44.76 -4.96 -33.23
CA ILE A 605 45.87 -5.72 -32.67
C ILE A 605 46.06 -5.24 -31.23
N PRO A 606 45.77 -6.08 -30.23
CA PRO A 606 46.03 -5.75 -28.84
C PRO A 606 47.52 -5.46 -28.63
N PRO A 607 47.88 -4.38 -27.91
CA PRO A 607 49.27 -4.04 -27.61
C PRO A 607 49.93 -5.12 -26.73
N ASP A 608 51.26 -5.14 -26.72
CA ASP A 608 52.05 -6.11 -25.95
C ASP A 608 51.69 -6.05 -24.45
N PRO A 609 51.58 -7.21 -23.76
CA PRO A 609 51.18 -7.25 -22.38
C PRO A 609 52.25 -6.62 -21.48
N CYS A 610 51.82 -5.96 -20.41
CA CYS A 610 52.69 -5.27 -19.46
C CYS A 610 53.63 -6.23 -18.73
N ARG A 611 53.22 -7.50 -18.57
CA ARG A 611 54.00 -8.64 -18.08
C ARG A 611 53.51 -9.92 -18.77
N ALA A 612 54.38 -10.91 -18.93
CA ALA A 612 54.08 -12.16 -19.65
C ALA A 612 52.92 -12.99 -19.06
N ASP A 613 52.55 -12.74 -17.80
CA ASP A 613 51.55 -13.49 -17.03
C ASP A 613 50.22 -12.73 -16.81
N GLN A 614 50.02 -11.55 -17.42
CA GLN A 614 48.83 -10.71 -17.18
C GLN A 614 47.88 -10.64 -18.38
N PRO A 615 46.56 -10.82 -18.18
CA PRO A 615 45.57 -10.67 -19.24
C PRO A 615 45.41 -9.20 -19.66
N ARG A 616 45.12 -9.01 -20.95
CA ARG A 616 44.94 -7.70 -21.61
C ARG A 616 43.48 -7.27 -21.50
N TYR A 617 43.18 -6.27 -20.67
CA TYR A 617 41.82 -5.78 -20.48
C TYR A 617 41.68 -4.28 -20.82
N PHE A 618 40.49 -3.87 -21.29
CA PHE A 618 40.18 -2.45 -21.51
C PHE A 618 40.17 -1.60 -20.21
N TYR A 619 40.01 -2.26 -19.07
CA TYR A 619 40.07 -1.69 -17.72
C TYR A 619 40.94 -2.58 -16.82
N GLY A 620 41.91 -1.99 -16.11
CA GLY A 620 42.83 -2.72 -15.22
C GLY A 620 44.26 -2.14 -15.19
N PRO A 621 45.21 -2.79 -14.50
CA PRO A 621 46.60 -2.33 -14.36
C PRO A 621 47.37 -2.46 -15.67
N CYS A 622 46.94 -3.35 -16.58
CA CYS A 622 47.42 -3.41 -17.96
C CYS A 622 46.31 -2.98 -18.93
N ARG A 623 46.07 -1.66 -18.98
CA ARG A 623 44.99 -1.04 -19.76
C ARG A 623 45.34 -0.99 -21.24
N VAL A 624 44.48 -1.54 -22.09
CA VAL A 624 44.58 -1.40 -23.55
C VAL A 624 43.55 -0.39 -24.07
N SER A 625 43.87 0.28 -25.18
CA SER A 625 42.98 1.27 -25.79
C SER A 625 41.70 0.61 -26.31
N MET A 626 40.56 1.24 -26.05
CA MET A 626 39.27 0.75 -26.55
C MET A 626 39.10 1.14 -28.02
N PRO A 627 38.85 0.17 -28.90
CA PRO A 627 38.44 0.43 -30.29
C PRO A 627 37.17 1.28 -30.34
N TRP A 628 37.03 2.12 -31.37
CA TRP A 628 35.88 3.01 -31.53
C TRP A 628 34.58 2.23 -31.75
N ASP A 629 34.64 1.10 -32.44
CA ASP A 629 33.50 0.21 -32.70
C ASP A 629 33.06 -0.53 -31.44
N PHE A 630 33.99 -0.93 -30.56
CA PHE A 630 33.64 -1.42 -29.22
C PHE A 630 32.86 -0.36 -28.42
N GLN A 631 33.32 0.90 -28.43
CA GLN A 631 32.66 1.99 -27.70
C GLN A 631 31.25 2.26 -28.23
N ILE A 632 31.07 2.26 -29.55
CA ILE A 632 29.75 2.42 -30.18
C ILE A 632 28.85 1.23 -29.84
N GLY A 633 29.35 0.00 -29.96
CA GLY A 633 28.57 -1.21 -29.66
C GLY A 633 28.11 -1.24 -28.20
N LEU A 634 28.99 -0.88 -27.27
CA LEU A 634 28.66 -0.76 -25.84
C LEU A 634 27.64 0.36 -25.58
N GLY A 635 27.80 1.53 -26.22
CA GLY A 635 26.84 2.62 -26.13
C GLY A 635 25.45 2.23 -26.63
N MET A 636 25.37 1.54 -27.77
CA MET A 636 24.12 1.00 -28.32
C MET A 636 23.46 0.00 -27.36
N ALA A 637 24.23 -0.95 -26.81
CA ALA A 637 23.72 -1.95 -25.87
C ALA A 637 23.18 -1.31 -24.57
N LEU A 638 23.82 -0.25 -24.06
CA LEU A 638 23.40 0.46 -22.85
C LEU A 638 22.03 1.16 -23.00
N VAL A 639 21.73 1.70 -24.20
CA VAL A 639 20.48 2.44 -24.44
C VAL A 639 19.39 1.60 -25.12
N ALA A 640 19.70 0.38 -25.55
CA ALA A 640 18.83 -0.43 -26.40
C ALA A 640 17.48 -0.82 -25.76
N ALA A 641 17.40 -0.86 -24.43
CA ALA A 641 16.16 -1.19 -23.73
C ALA A 641 15.20 0.01 -23.64
N LEU A 642 15.69 1.25 -23.76
CA LEU A 642 14.89 2.46 -23.58
C LEU A 642 13.69 2.55 -24.53
N PRO A 643 13.80 2.28 -25.85
CA PRO A 643 12.64 2.37 -26.74
C PRO A 643 11.54 1.36 -26.38
N LEU A 644 11.91 0.15 -25.89
CA LEU A 644 10.93 -0.84 -25.41
C LEU A 644 10.24 -0.38 -24.13
N ILE A 645 11.00 0.17 -23.18
CA ILE A 645 10.47 0.72 -21.92
C ILE A 645 9.52 1.88 -22.20
N VAL A 646 9.89 2.79 -23.12
CA VAL A 646 9.03 3.90 -23.55
C VAL A 646 7.77 3.38 -24.23
N ALA A 647 7.89 2.42 -25.15
CA ALA A 647 6.73 1.82 -25.83
C ALA A 647 5.79 1.09 -24.87
N ALA A 648 6.32 0.43 -23.83
CA ALA A 648 5.53 -0.27 -22.83
C ALA A 648 4.81 0.70 -21.87
N SER A 649 5.38 1.88 -21.64
CA SER A 649 4.85 2.89 -20.70
C SER A 649 4.01 3.99 -21.36
N THR A 650 4.02 4.14 -22.69
CA THR A 650 3.31 5.22 -23.40
C THR A 650 1.95 4.76 -23.94
N LYS A 651 0.87 5.26 -23.34
CA LYS A 651 -0.51 4.87 -23.71
C LYS A 651 -0.99 5.42 -25.06
N ARG A 652 -0.61 6.66 -25.41
CA ARG A 652 -0.96 7.30 -26.70
C ARG A 652 -0.59 6.50 -27.94
N LEU A 653 0.34 5.55 -27.84
CA LEU A 653 0.70 4.65 -28.94
C LEU A 653 -0.41 3.65 -29.30
N TYR A 654 -1.42 3.50 -28.44
CA TYR A 654 -2.49 2.51 -28.52
C TYR A 654 -3.88 3.15 -28.64
N GLU A 655 -3.98 4.47 -28.68
CA GLU A 655 -5.24 5.22 -28.76
C GLU A 655 -5.60 5.56 -30.21
N LYS A 656 -6.90 5.71 -30.50
CA LYS A 656 -7.38 6.20 -31.79
C LYS A 656 -6.90 7.65 -32.02
N GLN A 657 -6.08 7.88 -33.05
CA GLN A 657 -5.76 9.23 -33.49
C GLN A 657 -7.03 9.91 -34.00
N GLU A 658 -7.36 11.08 -33.47
CA GLU A 658 -8.43 11.94 -33.99
C GLU A 658 -7.99 12.51 -35.34
N THR A 659 -8.17 11.72 -36.39
CA THR A 659 -8.05 12.15 -37.79
C THR A 659 -9.46 12.19 -38.39
N ASP A 660 -10.22 13.23 -38.05
CA ASP A 660 -10.99 14.06 -39.01
C ASP A 660 -11.77 15.12 -38.22
N LYS A 661 -11.26 16.36 -38.24
CA LYS A 661 -11.94 17.54 -37.68
C LYS A 661 -12.80 18.22 -38.75
N THR A 662 -13.72 17.48 -39.36
CA THR A 662 -14.50 18.03 -40.48
C THR A 662 -16.02 17.97 -40.34
N ASP A 663 -16.62 17.18 -39.43
CA ASP A 663 -18.10 17.06 -39.43
C ASP A 663 -18.85 17.33 -38.11
N GLU A 664 -18.21 17.77 -37.02
CA GLU A 664 -18.94 18.22 -35.82
C GLU A 664 -18.54 19.64 -35.39
N ALA A 665 -18.58 20.57 -36.33
CA ALA A 665 -18.50 22.00 -36.04
C ALA A 665 -19.86 22.51 -35.52
N HIS A 666 -20.31 22.09 -34.35
CA HIS A 666 -21.23 22.87 -33.49
C HIS A 666 -21.24 22.31 -32.06
N GLY A 667 -20.26 22.73 -31.25
CA GLY A 667 -20.39 22.70 -29.79
C GLY A 667 -19.19 22.14 -29.01
N GLU A 668 -17.96 22.51 -29.33
CA GLU A 668 -16.81 22.16 -28.47
C GLU A 668 -15.73 23.25 -28.50
N GLU A 669 -15.85 24.22 -27.60
CA GLU A 669 -14.79 25.16 -27.28
C GLU A 669 -14.60 25.19 -25.76
N THR A 670 -14.08 24.10 -25.16
CA THR A 670 -13.57 24.08 -23.78
C THR A 670 -12.92 22.72 -23.42
N LEU A 671 -11.87 22.30 -24.14
CA LEU A 671 -11.03 21.17 -23.68
C LEU A 671 -9.61 21.28 -24.22
N LYS A 672 -8.92 22.36 -23.82
CA LYS A 672 -7.45 22.43 -23.89
C LYS A 672 -6.95 23.06 -22.61
N THR A 673 -6.65 22.23 -21.61
CA THR A 673 -5.62 22.43 -20.58
C THR A 673 -5.75 21.33 -19.52
N ALA A 674 -5.05 20.21 -19.69
CA ALA A 674 -4.56 19.36 -18.60
C ALA A 674 -3.79 18.15 -19.16
N GLU A 675 -2.50 18.33 -19.47
CA GLU A 675 -1.57 17.20 -19.53
C GLU A 675 -0.28 17.59 -18.84
N ALA A 676 -0.15 17.20 -17.57
CA ALA A 676 1.14 16.95 -16.92
C ALA A 676 0.92 16.32 -15.54
N GLY A 677 1.13 15.00 -15.46
CA GLY A 677 1.55 14.33 -14.22
C GLY A 677 0.48 13.47 -13.54
N GLY A 678 0.50 12.18 -13.85
CA GLY A 678 -0.22 11.14 -13.12
C GLY A 678 -0.15 9.81 -13.87
N THR A 679 0.70 8.90 -13.42
CA THR A 679 0.80 7.54 -13.97
C THR A 679 -0.25 6.62 -13.34
N LEU A 680 -0.90 5.84 -14.22
CA LEU A 680 -1.55 4.54 -14.00
C LEU A 680 -2.89 4.54 -13.25
N GLY A 681 -3.94 4.92 -13.99
CA GLY A 681 -5.32 4.48 -13.78
C GLY A 681 -6.31 5.43 -14.47
N ALA A 682 -7.12 4.92 -15.39
CA ALA A 682 -8.23 5.61 -16.09
C ALA A 682 -7.87 6.62 -17.20
N ASP A 683 -7.61 6.13 -18.42
CA ASP A 683 -7.47 6.97 -19.63
C ASP A 683 -8.73 6.97 -20.49
N ALA A 684 -9.89 6.66 -19.93
CA ALA A 684 -11.13 6.63 -20.67
C ALA A 684 -11.53 8.04 -21.16
N LYS A 685 -11.74 8.22 -22.47
CA LYS A 685 -12.24 9.47 -23.06
C LYS A 685 -13.74 9.63 -22.73
N PRO A 686 -14.24 10.85 -22.48
CA PRO A 686 -15.66 11.08 -22.22
C PRO A 686 -16.53 10.62 -23.42
N SER A 687 -17.64 9.90 -23.17
CA SER A 687 -18.65 9.58 -24.20
C SER A 687 -19.73 10.67 -24.31
N ARG A 688 -20.90 10.39 -24.93
CA ARG A 688 -21.98 11.37 -25.11
C ARG A 688 -22.72 11.62 -23.78
N LEU A 689 -22.96 12.89 -23.44
CA LEU A 689 -23.57 13.32 -22.17
C LEU A 689 -24.94 12.64 -21.92
N VAL A 690 -25.18 12.17 -20.70
CA VAL A 690 -26.50 11.67 -20.27
C VAL A 690 -27.25 12.82 -19.61
N GLU A 691 -28.37 13.21 -20.19
CA GLU A 691 -29.22 14.27 -19.65
C GLU A 691 -30.11 13.70 -18.55
N THR A 692 -30.02 14.25 -17.35
CA THR A 692 -30.79 13.77 -16.20
C THR A 692 -32.24 14.21 -16.28
N PRO A 693 -33.14 13.69 -15.42
CA PRO A 693 -34.51 14.19 -15.27
C PRO A 693 -34.65 15.70 -15.02
N GLU A 694 -33.55 16.38 -14.72
CA GLU A 694 -33.46 17.79 -14.35
C GLU A 694 -32.91 18.67 -15.48
N GLY A 695 -32.56 18.12 -16.65
CA GLY A 695 -31.92 18.89 -17.73
C GLY A 695 -30.44 19.18 -17.48
N ASN A 696 -29.86 18.65 -16.40
CA ASN A 696 -28.42 18.66 -16.18
C ASN A 696 -27.78 17.65 -17.13
N LYS A 697 -26.74 18.06 -17.84
CA LYS A 697 -25.89 17.12 -18.57
C LYS A 697 -24.95 16.48 -17.56
N ILE A 698 -25.30 15.29 -17.05
CA ILE A 698 -24.37 14.52 -16.22
C ILE A 698 -23.27 13.95 -17.11
N LYS A 699 -22.06 13.96 -16.55
CA LYS A 699 -20.85 13.53 -17.26
C LYS A 699 -21.04 12.12 -17.82
N PRO A 700 -20.54 11.91 -19.04
CA PRO A 700 -20.72 10.65 -19.73
C PRO A 700 -19.94 9.54 -19.05
N ALA A 701 -20.43 8.30 -19.15
CA ALA A 701 -19.61 7.13 -18.85
C ALA A 701 -18.34 7.21 -19.70
N ARG A 702 -17.16 7.30 -19.10
CA ARG A 702 -15.92 7.36 -19.89
C ARG A 702 -15.71 6.05 -20.63
N HIS A 703 -15.40 6.09 -21.92
CA HIS A 703 -15.09 4.94 -22.75
C HIS A 703 -13.56 4.80 -22.90
N ASP A 704 -12.99 3.62 -22.62
CA ASP A 704 -11.54 3.39 -22.80
C ASP A 704 -11.16 3.61 -24.28
N PRO A 705 -10.33 4.63 -24.63
CA PRO A 705 -10.00 4.98 -26.01
C PRO A 705 -9.18 3.90 -26.72
N GLU A 706 -8.51 3.02 -25.97
CA GLU A 706 -7.79 1.88 -26.53
C GLU A 706 -8.74 0.83 -27.11
N THR A 707 -10.02 0.82 -26.68
CA THR A 707 -11.06 -0.07 -27.24
C THR A 707 -11.34 0.23 -28.72
N GLU A 708 -11.06 1.47 -29.17
CA GLU A 708 -11.20 1.88 -30.57
C GLU A 708 -9.88 2.22 -31.26
N GLY A 709 -8.74 2.08 -30.56
CA GLY A 709 -7.43 2.43 -31.09
C GLY A 709 -6.85 1.36 -32.02
N GLU A 710 -5.88 1.75 -32.85
CA GLU A 710 -5.02 0.85 -33.61
C GLU A 710 -3.57 1.33 -33.49
N PRO A 711 -2.61 0.45 -33.12
CA PRO A 711 -1.22 0.84 -32.96
C PRO A 711 -0.60 1.24 -34.30
N GLY A 712 -0.15 2.49 -34.40
CA GLY A 712 0.46 3.04 -35.61
C GLY A 712 1.91 2.60 -35.84
N ALA A 713 2.49 3.05 -36.96
CA ALA A 713 3.87 2.73 -37.37
C ALA A 713 4.94 3.08 -36.32
N THR A 714 4.67 4.06 -35.45
CA THR A 714 5.57 4.49 -34.37
C THR A 714 5.96 3.35 -33.43
N LEU A 715 5.02 2.47 -33.07
CA LEU A 715 5.28 1.36 -32.16
C LEU A 715 6.26 0.35 -32.78
N TRP A 716 6.05 0.01 -34.06
CA TRP A 716 6.92 -0.87 -34.82
C TRP A 716 8.31 -0.25 -35.03
N SER A 717 8.39 1.06 -35.24
CA SER A 717 9.68 1.79 -35.33
C SER A 717 10.46 1.74 -34.02
N LEU A 718 9.80 1.87 -32.86
CA LEU A 718 10.47 1.76 -31.55
C LEU A 718 10.99 0.34 -31.30
N PHE A 719 10.20 -0.68 -31.64
CA PHE A 719 10.65 -2.07 -31.57
C PHE A 719 11.86 -2.32 -32.50
N ALA A 720 11.78 -1.88 -33.76
CA ALA A 720 12.88 -2.05 -34.72
C ALA A 720 14.15 -1.33 -34.26
N LEU A 721 14.02 -0.10 -33.75
CA LEU A 721 15.14 0.66 -33.19
C LEU A 721 15.79 -0.07 -32.01
N ALA A 722 14.99 -0.54 -31.04
CA ALA A 722 15.51 -1.31 -29.90
C ALA A 722 16.20 -2.61 -30.32
N PHE A 723 15.62 -3.31 -31.29
CA PHE A 723 16.18 -4.55 -31.83
C PHE A 723 17.55 -4.29 -32.49
N VAL A 724 17.65 -3.28 -33.35
CA VAL A 724 18.90 -2.92 -34.01
C VAL A 724 19.94 -2.47 -33.00
N LEU A 725 19.60 -1.56 -32.09
CA LEU A 725 20.53 -1.08 -31.05
C LEU A 725 21.08 -2.23 -30.22
N PHE A 726 20.23 -3.19 -29.83
CA PHE A 726 20.64 -4.31 -29.02
C PHE A 726 21.50 -5.29 -29.81
N PHE A 727 20.97 -5.91 -30.87
CA PHE A 727 21.66 -7.01 -31.55
C PHE A 727 22.91 -6.54 -32.29
N VAL A 728 22.87 -5.38 -32.95
CA VAL A 728 24.08 -4.82 -33.57
C VAL A 728 25.08 -4.42 -32.51
N GLY A 729 24.63 -3.79 -31.40
CA GLY A 729 25.50 -3.43 -30.28
C GLY A 729 26.23 -4.64 -29.69
N MET A 730 25.50 -5.72 -29.37
CA MET A 730 26.09 -6.94 -28.80
C MET A 730 27.04 -7.64 -29.77
N VAL A 731 26.71 -7.68 -31.07
CA VAL A 731 27.58 -8.28 -32.10
C VAL A 731 28.84 -7.43 -32.35
N MET A 732 28.78 -6.11 -32.15
CA MET A 732 29.97 -5.24 -32.18
C MET A 732 30.89 -5.45 -30.96
N VAL A 733 30.32 -5.82 -29.80
CA VAL A 733 31.08 -6.08 -28.56
C VAL A 733 31.65 -7.50 -28.50
N GLU A 734 30.96 -8.49 -29.07
CA GLU A 734 31.32 -9.93 -29.04
C GLU A 734 32.77 -10.27 -29.41
N PRO A 735 33.38 -9.65 -30.45
CA PRO A 735 34.76 -9.96 -30.85
C PRO A 735 35.77 -9.65 -29.75
N TYR A 736 35.45 -8.71 -28.86
CA TYR A 736 36.36 -8.20 -27.84
C TYR A 736 36.18 -8.87 -26.47
N ARG A 737 35.29 -9.86 -26.34
CA ARG A 737 34.89 -10.49 -25.06
C ARG A 737 36.04 -10.98 -24.17
N ALA A 738 37.17 -11.39 -24.76
CA ALA A 738 38.35 -11.87 -24.05
C ALA A 738 39.16 -10.74 -23.39
N HIS A 739 38.97 -9.50 -23.87
CA HIS A 739 39.58 -8.28 -23.36
C HIS A 739 38.64 -7.45 -22.47
N ILE A 740 37.46 -8.00 -22.17
CA ILE A 740 36.54 -7.47 -21.17
C ILE A 740 36.84 -8.19 -19.86
N THR A 741 36.89 -7.44 -18.75
CA THR A 741 37.08 -8.05 -17.43
C THR A 741 35.95 -9.03 -17.12
N PRO A 742 36.17 -10.05 -16.28
CA PRO A 742 35.09 -10.96 -15.87
C PRO A 742 33.85 -10.23 -15.33
N PHE A 743 34.06 -9.18 -14.54
CA PHE A 743 32.99 -8.28 -14.07
C PHE A 743 32.26 -7.56 -15.22
N GLY A 744 32.99 -7.04 -16.22
CA GLY A 744 32.39 -6.41 -17.40
C GLY A 744 31.58 -7.39 -18.26
N ASN A 745 32.03 -8.65 -18.36
CA ASN A 745 31.27 -9.73 -19.00
C ASN A 745 29.98 -10.04 -18.22
N SER A 746 30.03 -10.08 -16.88
CA SER A 746 28.83 -10.21 -16.02
C SER A 746 27.83 -9.06 -16.23
N LEU A 747 28.32 -7.81 -16.38
CA LEU A 747 27.47 -6.65 -16.66
C LEU A 747 26.80 -6.73 -18.04
N LEU A 748 27.49 -7.21 -19.06
CA LEU A 748 26.90 -7.41 -20.39
C LEU A 748 25.81 -8.49 -20.38
N VAL A 749 26.00 -9.57 -19.62
CA VAL A 749 24.94 -10.56 -19.39
C VAL A 749 23.74 -9.92 -18.72
N LEU A 750 23.95 -9.09 -17.68
CA LEU A 750 22.86 -8.36 -17.03
C LEU A 750 22.09 -7.44 -18.01
N LEU A 751 22.79 -6.72 -18.90
CA LEU A 751 22.15 -5.88 -19.91
C LEU A 751 21.26 -6.69 -20.86
N THR A 752 21.67 -7.91 -21.23
CA THR A 752 20.81 -8.81 -22.04
C THR A 752 19.53 -9.22 -21.31
N LEU A 753 19.61 -9.43 -19.99
CA LEU A 753 18.44 -9.75 -19.16
C LEU A 753 17.51 -8.53 -19.03
N VAL A 754 18.07 -7.32 -18.87
CA VAL A 754 17.29 -6.07 -18.81
C VAL A 754 16.54 -5.84 -20.13
N TRP A 755 17.21 -6.01 -21.28
CA TRP A 755 16.56 -5.87 -22.59
C TRP A 755 15.45 -6.92 -22.80
N ALA A 756 15.71 -8.19 -22.47
CA ALA A 756 14.70 -9.23 -22.54
C ALA A 756 13.49 -8.95 -21.64
N GLY A 757 13.73 -8.46 -20.42
CA GLY A 757 12.69 -8.01 -19.50
C GLY A 757 11.84 -6.87 -20.06
N ALA A 758 12.47 -5.87 -20.67
CA ALA A 758 11.75 -4.78 -21.35
C ALA A 758 10.91 -5.28 -22.54
N GLY A 759 11.40 -6.28 -23.28
CA GLY A 759 10.65 -6.93 -24.36
C GLY A 759 9.41 -7.69 -23.86
N VAL A 760 9.54 -8.40 -22.74
CA VAL A 760 8.39 -9.06 -22.06
C VAL A 760 7.38 -8.01 -21.61
N ALA A 761 7.82 -6.91 -21.00
CA ALA A 761 6.92 -5.83 -20.57
C ALA A 761 6.11 -5.24 -21.74
N LEU A 762 6.76 -4.96 -22.87
CA LEU A 762 6.07 -4.49 -24.07
C LEU A 762 5.09 -5.55 -24.63
N SER A 763 5.49 -6.83 -24.63
CA SER A 763 4.62 -7.93 -25.08
C SER A 763 3.36 -8.05 -24.23
N LEU A 764 3.48 -7.93 -22.90
CA LEU A 764 2.35 -7.94 -21.97
C LEU A 764 1.42 -6.74 -22.22
N ARG A 765 1.97 -5.54 -22.38
CA ARG A 765 1.22 -4.32 -22.69
C ARG A 765 0.48 -4.41 -24.02
N PHE A 766 1.13 -4.89 -25.08
CA PHE A 766 0.48 -5.07 -26.38
C PHE A 766 -0.64 -6.12 -26.32
N SER A 767 -0.43 -7.19 -25.55
CA SER A 767 -1.46 -8.20 -25.30
C SER A 767 -2.65 -7.66 -24.49
N GLU A 768 -2.47 -6.60 -23.71
CA GLU A 768 -3.55 -5.84 -23.07
C GLU A 768 -4.39 -5.09 -24.08
N PHE A 769 -3.75 -4.35 -25.00
CA PHE A 769 -4.44 -3.67 -26.09
C PHE A 769 -5.30 -4.65 -26.92
N LEU A 770 -4.74 -5.81 -27.33
CA LEU A 770 -5.50 -6.82 -28.08
C LEU A 770 -6.72 -7.35 -27.32
N PHE A 771 -6.60 -7.49 -26.00
CA PHE A 771 -7.73 -7.92 -25.16
C PHE A 771 -8.84 -6.87 -25.09
N LYS A 772 -8.48 -5.58 -24.99
CA LYS A 772 -9.47 -4.50 -25.05
C LYS A 772 -10.19 -4.47 -26.40
N LYS A 773 -9.45 -4.62 -27.50
CA LYS A 773 -10.01 -4.75 -28.87
C LYS A 773 -11.00 -5.92 -29.00
N ALA A 774 -10.78 -7.01 -28.26
CA ALA A 774 -11.63 -8.21 -28.26
C ALA A 774 -13.06 -7.98 -27.72
N HIS A 775 -13.29 -6.93 -26.90
CA HIS A 775 -14.63 -6.59 -26.42
C HIS A 775 -15.56 -6.10 -27.53
N ARG A 776 -14.99 -5.55 -28.61
CA ARG A 776 -15.73 -4.99 -29.74
C ARG A 776 -15.69 -5.88 -30.98
N THR A 777 -14.53 -6.47 -31.26
CA THR A 777 -14.27 -7.16 -32.53
C THR A 777 -13.42 -8.41 -32.35
N ARG A 778 -13.51 -9.35 -33.29
CA ARG A 778 -12.66 -10.56 -33.27
C ARG A 778 -11.21 -10.19 -33.56
N VAL A 779 -10.29 -10.56 -32.68
CA VAL A 779 -8.84 -10.37 -32.88
C VAL A 779 -8.28 -11.40 -33.87
N PRO A 780 -7.74 -10.99 -35.03
CA PRO A 780 -7.14 -11.89 -36.01
C PRO A 780 -5.75 -12.37 -35.55
N TRP A 781 -5.26 -13.46 -36.16
CA TRP A 781 -3.99 -14.08 -35.75
C TRP A 781 -2.76 -13.20 -35.99
N TYR A 782 -2.79 -12.28 -36.97
CA TYR A 782 -1.67 -11.42 -37.34
C TYR A 782 -1.42 -10.28 -36.34
N ASP A 783 -2.44 -9.89 -35.57
CA ASP A 783 -2.28 -8.90 -34.50
C ASP A 783 -1.32 -9.42 -33.40
N TRP A 784 -1.13 -10.74 -33.28
CA TRP A 784 -0.18 -11.36 -32.33
C TRP A 784 1.28 -11.37 -32.81
N THR A 785 1.60 -10.78 -33.95
CA THR A 785 2.95 -10.80 -34.54
C THR A 785 4.00 -10.11 -33.65
N LEU A 786 3.70 -8.92 -33.12
CA LEU A 786 4.63 -8.18 -32.27
C LEU A 786 4.95 -8.92 -30.94
N PRO A 787 3.97 -9.40 -30.16
CA PRO A 787 4.23 -10.23 -28.98
C PRO A 787 5.10 -11.47 -29.26
N ARG A 788 4.85 -12.16 -30.39
CA ARG A 788 5.65 -13.31 -30.82
C ARG A 788 7.09 -12.91 -31.14
N ALA A 789 7.27 -11.82 -31.91
CA ALA A 789 8.59 -11.30 -32.26
C ALA A 789 9.39 -10.90 -31.01
N LEU A 790 8.77 -10.21 -30.05
CA LEU A 790 9.37 -9.83 -28.77
C LEU A 790 9.78 -11.05 -27.94
N SER A 791 8.94 -12.09 -27.90
CA SER A 791 9.23 -13.33 -27.16
C SER A 791 10.42 -14.07 -27.76
N VAL A 792 10.45 -14.23 -29.08
CA VAL A 792 11.58 -14.85 -29.80
C VAL A 792 12.85 -14.03 -29.60
N ALA A 793 12.78 -12.71 -29.78
CA ALA A 793 13.94 -11.84 -29.60
C ALA A 793 14.47 -11.85 -28.16
N GLY A 794 13.60 -11.92 -27.15
CA GLY A 794 13.99 -12.04 -25.75
C GLY A 794 14.77 -13.33 -25.46
N VAL A 795 14.30 -14.48 -25.96
CA VAL A 795 15.02 -15.75 -25.83
C VAL A 795 16.39 -15.68 -26.52
N LEU A 796 16.44 -15.14 -27.73
CA LEU A 796 17.69 -14.96 -28.48
C LEU A 796 18.67 -14.03 -27.76
N ALA A 797 18.18 -12.95 -27.14
CA ALA A 797 18.99 -12.01 -26.37
C ALA A 797 19.67 -12.68 -25.17
N VAL A 798 18.92 -13.46 -24.38
CA VAL A 798 19.46 -14.18 -23.22
C VAL A 798 20.45 -15.26 -23.66
N ALA A 799 20.11 -16.03 -24.70
CA ALA A 799 21.00 -17.05 -25.26
C ALA A 799 22.32 -16.43 -25.75
N LEU A 800 22.25 -15.30 -26.46
CA LEU A 800 23.41 -14.56 -26.94
C LEU A 800 24.26 -14.04 -25.77
N GLY A 801 23.64 -13.46 -24.74
CA GLY A 801 24.35 -12.95 -23.55
C GLY A 801 25.15 -14.05 -22.85
N LEU A 802 24.49 -15.16 -22.51
CA LEU A 802 25.11 -16.29 -21.82
C LEU A 802 26.18 -16.97 -22.68
N TRP A 803 25.93 -17.15 -23.97
CA TRP A 803 26.87 -17.81 -24.89
C TRP A 803 28.11 -16.96 -25.14
N SER A 804 27.95 -15.67 -25.41
CA SER A 804 29.04 -14.79 -25.84
C SER A 804 29.85 -14.22 -24.69
N PHE A 805 29.23 -13.94 -23.53
CA PHE A 805 29.90 -13.25 -22.41
C PHE A 805 29.97 -14.12 -21.15
N GLY A 806 29.00 -15.01 -20.93
CA GLY A 806 28.97 -15.89 -19.75
C GLY A 806 30.09 -16.94 -19.70
N ARG A 807 30.62 -17.36 -20.86
CA ARG A 807 31.68 -18.38 -20.95
C ARG A 807 33.04 -17.95 -20.42
N ASN A 808 33.28 -16.64 -20.33
CA ASN A 808 34.57 -16.08 -19.92
C ASN A 808 34.63 -15.83 -18.40
N ASN A 809 33.68 -16.36 -17.63
CA ASN A 809 33.61 -16.21 -16.19
C ASN A 809 33.29 -17.56 -15.51
N LEU A 810 33.77 -17.77 -14.28
CA LEU A 810 33.28 -18.89 -13.48
C LEU A 810 31.80 -18.64 -13.15
N PRO A 811 30.92 -19.65 -13.26
CA PRO A 811 29.50 -19.47 -12.93
C PRO A 811 29.25 -18.85 -11.56
N ALA A 812 30.09 -19.17 -10.56
CA ALA A 812 30.02 -18.58 -9.22
C ALA A 812 30.33 -17.07 -9.19
N LEU A 813 31.33 -16.62 -9.96
CA LEU A 813 31.69 -15.20 -10.06
C LEU A 813 30.63 -14.42 -10.84
N LEU A 814 30.08 -15.01 -11.90
CA LEU A 814 28.99 -14.41 -12.68
C LEU A 814 27.73 -14.18 -11.83
N VAL A 815 27.35 -15.17 -11.02
CA VAL A 815 26.22 -15.06 -10.09
C VAL A 815 26.51 -14.04 -8.99
N SER A 816 27.71 -14.06 -8.39
CA SER A 816 28.11 -13.11 -7.34
C SER A 816 28.14 -11.67 -7.85
N ASP A 817 28.73 -11.42 -9.03
CA ASP A 817 28.82 -10.10 -9.64
C ASP A 817 27.44 -9.58 -10.03
N ALA A 818 26.61 -10.42 -10.66
CA ALA A 818 25.25 -10.05 -11.04
C ALA A 818 24.37 -9.75 -9.82
N LEU A 819 24.47 -10.55 -8.74
CA LEU A 819 23.79 -10.29 -7.48
C LEU A 819 24.29 -9.01 -6.79
N PHE A 820 25.60 -8.77 -6.79
CA PHE A 820 26.18 -7.54 -6.22
C PHE A 820 25.73 -6.30 -7.00
N ILE A 821 25.81 -6.32 -8.33
CA ILE A 821 25.37 -5.22 -9.19
C ILE A 821 23.86 -5.02 -9.05
N ALA A 822 23.06 -6.09 -9.07
CA ALA A 822 21.61 -5.99 -8.88
C ALA A 822 21.25 -5.44 -7.50
N ALA A 823 21.95 -5.88 -6.44
CA ALA A 823 21.76 -5.35 -5.09
C ALA A 823 22.19 -3.88 -4.98
N MET A 824 23.28 -3.46 -5.64
CA MET A 824 23.72 -2.06 -5.69
C MET A 824 22.78 -1.18 -6.52
N LEU A 825 22.30 -1.66 -7.66
CA LEU A 825 21.30 -0.95 -8.47
C LEU A 825 19.95 -0.91 -7.75
N ALA A 826 19.57 -1.93 -6.99
CA ALA A 826 18.41 -1.92 -6.12
C ALA A 826 18.62 -1.00 -4.90
N LEU A 827 19.83 -0.88 -4.38
CA LEU A 827 20.17 0.07 -3.32
C LEU A 827 20.06 1.50 -3.82
N VAL A 828 20.73 1.81 -4.93
CA VAL A 828 20.77 3.17 -5.52
C VAL A 828 19.43 3.52 -6.15
N GLY A 829 18.82 2.63 -6.92
CA GLY A 829 17.51 2.85 -7.53
C GLY A 829 16.35 2.78 -6.54
N GLY A 830 16.37 1.82 -5.62
CA GLY A 830 15.30 1.60 -4.63
C GLY A 830 15.32 2.62 -3.48
N LEU A 831 16.48 2.86 -2.84
CA LEU A 831 16.57 3.83 -1.74
C LEU A 831 16.77 5.27 -2.22
N ALA A 832 17.41 5.53 -3.37
CA ALA A 832 17.63 6.90 -3.83
C ALA A 832 16.59 7.39 -4.86
N TYR A 833 15.78 6.53 -5.48
CA TYR A 833 14.85 6.95 -6.54
C TYR A 833 13.40 6.45 -6.39
N ALA A 834 13.15 5.29 -5.78
CA ALA A 834 11.78 4.76 -5.68
C ALA A 834 11.06 5.16 -4.37
N LEU A 835 11.65 4.92 -3.19
CA LEU A 835 10.99 5.12 -1.90
C LEU A 835 10.81 6.60 -1.48
N PRO A 836 11.83 7.48 -1.59
CA PRO A 836 11.66 8.87 -1.17
C PRO A 836 10.97 9.77 -2.22
N PHE A 837 11.05 9.43 -3.51
CA PHE A 837 10.66 10.35 -4.59
C PHE A 837 9.24 10.14 -5.12
N GLN A 838 8.74 8.91 -5.22
CA GLN A 838 7.36 8.66 -5.68
C GLN A 838 6.31 8.84 -4.58
N VAL A 839 6.70 8.68 -3.30
CA VAL A 839 5.76 8.68 -2.17
C VAL A 839 5.73 10.04 -1.42
N ALA A 840 6.77 10.89 -1.56
CA ALA A 840 6.78 12.24 -0.94
C ALA A 840 5.96 13.29 -1.71
N SER A 841 5.01 12.86 -2.55
CA SER A 841 4.21 13.74 -3.42
C SER A 841 3.50 14.85 -2.64
N ASP A 842 3.05 14.55 -1.41
CA ASP A 842 2.04 15.33 -0.69
C ASP A 842 2.62 16.39 0.25
N LEU A 843 3.85 16.19 0.74
CA LEU A 843 4.54 17.03 1.74
C LEU A 843 4.63 18.53 1.37
N LEU A 844 4.65 18.85 0.07
CA LEU A 844 4.84 20.21 -0.45
C LEU A 844 3.85 20.54 -1.57
N ALA A 845 2.72 19.83 -1.66
CA ALA A 845 1.74 20.00 -2.72
C ALA A 845 1.17 21.43 -2.81
N LYS A 846 1.14 22.17 -1.69
CA LYS A 846 0.69 23.58 -1.62
C LYS A 846 1.77 24.62 -1.99
N ARG A 847 3.01 24.21 -2.28
CA ARG A 847 4.12 25.10 -2.64
C ARG A 847 4.41 25.03 -4.14
N ASN A 848 5.10 26.05 -4.67
CA ASN A 848 5.54 26.04 -6.07
C ASN A 848 6.31 24.74 -6.39
N LYS A 849 6.01 24.13 -7.54
CA LYS A 849 6.58 22.86 -8.03
C LYS A 849 8.10 22.78 -7.87
N ALA A 850 8.83 23.88 -8.09
CA ALA A 850 10.28 23.93 -7.92
C ALA A 850 10.72 23.77 -6.45
N VAL A 851 10.09 24.51 -5.53
CA VAL A 851 10.38 24.44 -4.09
C VAL A 851 9.96 23.07 -3.53
N ALA A 852 8.81 22.56 -3.98
CA ALA A 852 8.33 21.23 -3.64
C ALA A 852 9.32 20.15 -4.08
N PHE A 853 9.87 20.25 -5.29
CA PHE A 853 10.85 19.32 -5.81
C PHE A 853 12.18 19.36 -5.02
N VAL A 854 12.71 20.55 -4.75
CA VAL A 854 13.97 20.71 -4.01
C VAL A 854 13.83 20.21 -2.56
N GLY A 855 12.73 20.54 -1.88
CA GLY A 855 12.47 20.06 -0.51
C GLY A 855 12.36 18.53 -0.43
N LYS A 856 11.68 17.89 -1.40
CA LYS A 856 11.61 16.42 -1.49
C LYS A 856 12.99 15.79 -1.66
N LEU A 857 13.80 16.36 -2.53
CA LEU A 857 15.16 15.89 -2.79
C LEU A 857 16.03 15.99 -1.54
N LEU A 858 15.94 17.07 -0.78
CA LEU A 858 16.72 17.25 0.46
C LEU A 858 16.29 16.29 1.58
N ILE A 859 14.99 16.08 1.79
CA ILE A 859 14.47 15.15 2.80
C ILE A 859 14.86 13.71 2.45
N GLY A 860 14.65 13.31 1.20
CA GLY A 860 15.01 11.96 0.72
C GLY A 860 16.52 11.71 0.79
N LEU A 861 17.33 12.69 0.38
CA LEU A 861 18.79 12.60 0.46
C LEU A 861 19.27 12.50 1.92
N TRP A 862 18.71 13.30 2.82
CA TRP A 862 19.06 13.23 4.24
C TRP A 862 18.68 11.88 4.84
N HIS A 863 17.48 11.38 4.55
CA HIS A 863 17.07 10.05 4.99
C HIS A 863 18.01 8.96 4.48
N LEU A 864 18.39 9.01 3.20
CA LEU A 864 19.36 8.08 2.59
C LEU A 864 20.72 8.14 3.30
N VAL A 865 21.22 9.34 3.57
CA VAL A 865 22.48 9.56 4.31
C VAL A 865 22.42 8.89 5.69
N LEU A 866 21.29 8.98 6.40
CA LEU A 866 21.13 8.31 7.69
C LEU A 866 21.00 6.79 7.58
N GLN A 867 20.27 6.30 6.59
CA GLN A 867 20.06 4.87 6.37
C GLN A 867 21.34 4.11 6.02
N VAL A 868 22.26 4.77 5.29
CA VAL A 868 23.52 4.17 4.86
C VAL A 868 24.69 4.57 5.74
N GLY A 869 24.80 5.87 6.05
CA GLY A 869 25.96 6.45 6.73
C GLY A 869 26.06 6.05 8.21
N VAL A 870 24.94 6.02 8.95
CA VAL A 870 24.96 5.69 10.39
C VAL A 870 25.44 4.26 10.65
N PRO A 871 24.88 3.20 10.02
CA PRO A 871 25.38 1.86 10.26
C PRO A 871 26.81 1.68 9.76
N PHE A 872 27.20 2.31 8.64
CA PHE A 872 28.57 2.25 8.16
C PHE A 872 29.58 2.82 9.16
N VAL A 873 29.34 4.04 9.67
CA VAL A 873 30.23 4.71 10.62
C VAL A 873 30.27 3.97 11.95
N LEU A 874 29.12 3.53 12.48
CA LEU A 874 29.06 2.83 13.77
C LEU A 874 29.79 1.49 13.78
N VAL A 875 29.83 0.80 12.64
CA VAL A 875 30.51 -0.51 12.54
C VAL A 875 31.99 -0.32 12.24
N ARG A 876 32.34 0.59 11.33
CA ARG A 876 33.73 0.88 10.97
C ARG A 876 34.52 1.38 12.19
N GLU A 877 33.89 2.25 12.97
CA GLU A 877 34.48 2.84 14.17
C GLU A 877 33.96 2.21 15.47
N ALA A 878 33.49 0.95 15.39
CA ALA A 878 32.85 0.26 16.50
C ALA A 878 33.79 0.15 17.70
N SER A 879 33.32 0.66 18.84
CA SER A 879 33.93 0.52 20.16
C SER A 879 32.83 0.50 21.21
N LEU A 880 33.15 0.08 22.44
CA LEU A 880 32.14 0.03 23.50
C LEU A 880 31.53 1.41 23.77
N LEU A 881 32.37 2.46 23.76
CA LEU A 881 31.91 3.83 23.98
C LEU A 881 30.98 4.32 22.87
N THR A 882 31.33 4.10 21.60
CA THR A 882 30.53 4.58 20.47
C THR A 882 29.16 3.90 20.42
N LEU A 883 29.07 2.61 20.77
CA LEU A 883 27.79 1.90 20.87
C LEU A 883 26.94 2.36 22.05
N LEU A 884 27.54 2.60 23.22
CA LEU A 884 26.82 3.13 24.39
C LEU A 884 26.28 4.54 24.13
N VAL A 885 27.10 5.39 23.51
CA VAL A 885 26.70 6.75 23.12
C VAL A 885 25.60 6.71 22.06
N ALA A 886 25.71 5.84 21.05
CA ALA A 886 24.66 5.64 20.06
C ALA A 886 23.34 5.19 20.72
N ALA A 887 23.40 4.22 21.63
CA ALA A 887 22.21 3.77 22.38
C ALA A 887 21.56 4.90 23.20
N ALA A 888 22.37 5.73 23.87
CA ALA A 888 21.89 6.89 24.62
C ALA A 888 21.23 7.94 23.70
N LEU A 889 21.82 8.21 22.54
CA LEU A 889 21.25 9.13 21.54
C LEU A 889 19.94 8.60 20.97
N LEU A 890 19.84 7.29 20.70
CA LEU A 890 18.61 6.65 20.23
C LEU A 890 17.49 6.79 21.27
N ALA A 891 17.80 6.55 22.55
CA ALA A 891 16.84 6.69 23.66
C ALA A 891 16.37 8.14 23.82
N LEU A 892 17.30 9.10 23.87
CA LEU A 892 16.99 10.53 23.97
C LEU A 892 16.15 11.00 22.77
N GLY A 893 16.54 10.60 21.56
CA GLY A 893 15.81 10.95 20.36
C GLY A 893 14.40 10.34 20.34
N THR A 894 14.20 9.13 20.86
CA THR A 894 12.85 8.54 20.96
C THR A 894 11.91 9.41 21.79
N PHE A 895 12.37 9.83 22.98
CA PHE A 895 11.60 10.71 23.86
C PHE A 895 11.37 12.11 23.25
N ALA A 896 12.41 12.70 22.67
CA ALA A 896 12.34 14.01 22.05
C ALA A 896 11.39 14.01 20.84
N GLY A 897 11.47 13.00 19.98
CA GLY A 897 10.59 12.82 18.82
C GLY A 897 9.13 12.68 19.24
N GLU A 898 8.84 11.82 20.22
CA GLU A 898 7.50 11.63 20.77
C GLU A 898 6.93 12.96 21.28
N TRP A 899 7.66 13.66 22.14
CA TRP A 899 7.21 14.93 22.73
C TRP A 899 7.01 16.05 21.70
N LEU A 900 7.93 16.18 20.74
CA LEU A 900 7.84 17.21 19.70
C LEU A 900 6.66 16.98 18.78
N LEU A 901 6.41 15.72 18.38
CA LEU A 901 5.30 15.37 17.51
C LEU A 901 3.95 15.49 18.23
N SER A 902 3.84 14.97 19.46
CA SER A 902 2.60 15.07 20.25
C SER A 902 2.23 16.51 20.62
N SER A 903 3.23 17.40 20.66
CA SER A 903 3.05 18.83 20.93
C SER A 903 2.85 19.67 19.67
N TYR A 904 2.68 19.05 18.49
CA TYR A 904 2.50 19.74 17.20
C TYR A 904 3.64 20.69 16.81
N ARG A 905 4.87 20.46 17.30
CA ARG A 905 6.05 21.32 17.05
C ARG A 905 6.80 20.90 15.78
N ARG A 906 6.11 20.93 14.64
CA ARG A 906 6.56 20.37 13.34
C ARG A 906 7.96 20.86 12.91
N GLY A 907 8.22 22.17 13.00
CA GLY A 907 9.53 22.75 12.64
C GLY A 907 10.67 22.31 13.57
N LEU A 908 10.42 22.27 14.88
CA LEU A 908 11.41 21.79 15.85
C LEU A 908 11.66 20.29 15.72
N LEU A 909 10.64 19.51 15.35
CA LEU A 909 10.78 18.07 15.06
C LEU A 909 11.73 17.85 13.88
N ALA A 910 11.56 18.59 12.78
CA ALA A 910 12.46 18.50 11.64
C ALA A 910 13.91 18.92 12.00
N LEU A 911 14.08 20.02 12.74
CA LEU A 911 15.39 20.46 13.21
C LEU A 911 16.06 19.42 14.13
N ALA A 912 15.28 18.80 15.03
CA ALA A 912 15.76 17.74 15.90
C ALA A 912 16.21 16.52 15.08
N TRP A 913 15.44 16.11 14.07
CA TRP A 913 15.82 15.01 13.18
C TRP A 913 17.16 15.27 12.47
N PHE A 914 17.39 16.49 11.96
CA PHE A 914 18.68 16.89 11.40
C PHE A 914 19.80 16.90 12.44
N ALA A 915 19.59 17.50 13.61
CA ALA A 915 20.60 17.61 14.64
C ALA A 915 21.02 16.24 15.21
N PHE A 916 20.06 15.38 15.56
CA PHE A 916 20.32 14.03 16.04
C PHE A 916 20.99 13.17 14.97
N GLY A 917 20.53 13.26 13.72
CA GLY A 917 21.15 12.54 12.60
C GLY A 917 22.60 12.97 12.36
N ALA A 918 22.88 14.28 12.37
CA ALA A 918 24.25 14.79 12.23
C ALA A 918 25.13 14.36 13.41
N LEU A 919 24.60 14.38 14.63
CA LEU A 919 25.33 13.98 15.84
C LEU A 919 25.68 12.49 15.81
N THR A 920 24.75 11.63 15.41
CA THR A 920 25.00 10.18 15.31
C THR A 920 26.00 9.80 14.21
N LEU A 921 26.14 10.62 13.16
CA LEU A 921 27.18 10.47 12.14
C LEU A 921 28.54 11.01 12.60
N ALA A 922 28.58 12.18 13.24
CA ALA A 922 29.83 12.89 13.55
C ALA A 922 30.51 12.39 14.84
N LEU A 923 29.71 12.02 15.85
CA LEU A 923 30.23 11.72 17.18
C LEU A 923 31.12 10.47 17.23
N PRO A 924 30.83 9.36 16.53
CA PRO A 924 31.75 8.21 16.47
C PRO A 924 33.11 8.58 15.88
N LEU A 925 33.13 9.42 14.83
CA LEU A 925 34.37 9.88 14.19
C LEU A 925 35.20 10.76 15.14
N TYR A 926 34.55 11.63 15.91
CA TYR A 926 35.22 12.47 16.90
C TYR A 926 35.79 11.64 18.05
N LEU A 927 34.99 10.71 18.61
CA LEU A 927 35.41 9.84 19.71
C LEU A 927 36.59 8.93 19.32
N MET A 928 36.61 8.44 18.07
CA MET A 928 37.72 7.66 17.55
C MET A 928 39.02 8.48 17.49
N ARG A 929 38.98 9.71 16.94
CA ARG A 929 40.14 10.63 16.92
C ARG A 929 40.64 10.95 18.33
N ALA A 930 39.73 11.21 19.27
CA ALA A 930 40.07 11.47 20.66
C ALA A 930 40.69 10.24 21.35
N GLY A 931 40.19 9.03 21.05
CA GLY A 931 40.73 7.77 21.55
C GLY A 931 42.16 7.48 21.07
N GLN A 932 42.48 7.78 19.81
CA GLN A 932 43.83 7.63 19.26
C GLN A 932 44.88 8.51 19.96
N THR A 933 44.46 9.64 20.52
CA THR A 933 45.34 10.58 21.24
C THR A 933 45.46 10.28 22.74
N ALA A 934 44.62 9.39 23.28
CA ALA A 934 44.58 9.09 24.69
C ALA A 934 45.48 7.91 25.05
N GLY A 935 46.40 8.12 26.00
CA GLY A 935 47.25 7.06 26.55
C GLY A 935 46.45 5.96 27.26
N GLY A 936 47.11 4.81 27.47
CA GLY A 936 46.50 3.60 28.06
C GLY A 936 45.75 3.82 29.39
N GLY A 937 44.68 3.04 29.60
CA GLY A 937 43.76 3.13 30.74
C GLY A 937 42.32 2.77 30.32
N LEU A 938 41.33 2.99 31.21
CA LEU A 938 39.90 2.71 30.94
C LEU A 938 39.40 3.36 29.63
N TRP A 939 39.84 4.59 29.35
CA TRP A 939 39.46 5.32 28.15
C TRP A 939 40.00 4.68 26.86
N GLY A 940 41.24 4.17 26.89
CA GLY A 940 41.80 3.39 25.78
C GLY A 940 41.03 2.09 25.53
N THR A 941 40.62 1.39 26.59
CA THR A 941 39.79 0.17 26.47
C THR A 941 38.40 0.46 25.91
N LEU A 942 37.78 1.58 26.31
CA LEU A 942 36.44 1.96 25.85
C LEU A 942 36.41 2.45 24.39
N THR A 943 37.53 2.99 23.90
CA THR A 943 37.67 3.54 22.53
C THR A 943 38.40 2.59 21.58
N ALA A 944 38.90 1.45 22.07
CA ALA A 944 39.56 0.45 21.26
C ALA A 944 38.62 -0.09 20.16
N PRO A 945 39.08 -0.17 18.89
CA PRO A 945 38.28 -0.69 17.80
C PRO A 945 38.00 -2.18 18.00
N TRP A 946 36.75 -2.56 17.82
CA TRP A 946 36.27 -3.95 17.98
C TRP A 946 36.55 -4.81 16.75
N PHE A 947 36.69 -4.20 15.57
CA PHE A 947 36.90 -4.90 14.31
C PHE A 947 38.19 -4.44 13.60
N PRO A 948 38.97 -5.36 12.99
CA PRO A 948 40.11 -5.00 12.15
C PRO A 948 39.61 -4.28 10.89
N THR A 949 40.17 -3.12 10.55
CA THR A 949 39.60 -2.24 9.53
C THR A 949 40.12 -2.46 8.10
N ASN A 950 41.16 -3.29 7.91
CA ASN A 950 41.90 -3.28 6.64
C ASN A 950 42.14 -4.65 5.94
N GLU A 951 41.87 -5.80 6.57
CA GLU A 951 42.19 -7.12 6.01
C GLU A 951 41.09 -8.16 6.23
N TRP A 952 40.79 -8.96 5.20
CA TRP A 952 39.88 -10.10 5.31
C TRP A 952 40.53 -11.21 6.11
N THR A 953 39.93 -11.57 7.25
CA THR A 953 40.46 -12.62 8.13
C THR A 953 39.87 -14.01 7.85
N GLY A 954 39.40 -14.26 6.62
CA GLY A 954 38.74 -15.52 6.25
C GLY A 954 37.36 -15.65 6.91
N TRP A 955 36.99 -16.86 7.37
CA TRP A 955 35.69 -17.11 8.04
C TRP A 955 35.44 -16.19 9.24
N ALA A 956 36.50 -15.73 9.92
CA ALA A 956 36.38 -14.79 11.03
C ALA A 956 35.86 -13.40 10.60
N GLY A 957 36.02 -13.00 9.34
CA GLY A 957 35.50 -11.74 8.79
C GLY A 957 33.98 -11.72 8.54
N ILE A 958 33.32 -12.88 8.57
CA ILE A 958 31.86 -12.97 8.50
C ILE A 958 31.22 -12.42 9.78
N VAL A 959 31.84 -12.65 10.95
CA VAL A 959 31.29 -12.22 12.25
C VAL A 959 31.12 -10.69 12.31
N PRO A 960 32.13 -9.87 11.98
CA PRO A 960 31.97 -8.42 11.86
C PRO A 960 30.88 -8.00 10.86
N SER A 961 30.76 -8.69 9.72
CA SER A 961 29.73 -8.41 8.71
C SER A 961 28.31 -8.69 9.23
N LEU A 962 28.13 -9.76 10.02
CA LEU A 962 26.85 -10.08 10.67
C LEU A 962 26.50 -9.07 11.76
N VAL A 963 27.49 -8.63 12.56
CA VAL A 963 27.29 -7.55 13.53
C VAL A 963 26.93 -6.25 12.81
N ALA A 964 27.56 -5.97 11.66
CA ALA A 964 27.21 -4.82 10.83
C ALA A 964 25.76 -4.87 10.36
N GLY A 965 25.32 -6.03 9.88
CA GLY A 965 23.93 -6.28 9.54
C GLY A 965 23.00 -6.05 10.74
N ALA A 966 23.33 -6.55 11.93
CA ALA A 966 22.50 -6.38 13.12
C ALA A 966 22.38 -4.90 13.55
N VAL A 967 23.48 -4.15 13.54
CA VAL A 967 23.47 -2.70 13.79
C VAL A 967 22.62 -1.99 12.73
N GLY A 968 22.84 -2.32 11.46
CA GLY A 968 22.05 -1.83 10.32
C GLY A 968 20.55 -2.07 10.48
N ALA A 969 20.16 -3.25 10.95
CA ALA A 969 18.77 -3.60 11.17
C ALA A 969 18.09 -2.68 12.21
N VAL A 970 18.78 -2.40 13.32
CA VAL A 970 18.26 -1.51 14.38
C VAL A 970 18.23 -0.06 13.94
N THR A 971 19.36 0.46 13.42
CA THR A 971 19.46 1.87 13.04
C THR A 971 18.56 2.19 11.86
N CYS A 972 18.33 1.24 10.96
CA CYS A 972 17.43 1.43 9.82
C CYS A 972 15.98 1.63 10.28
N CYS A 973 15.49 0.75 11.16
CA CYS A 973 14.17 0.91 11.76
C CYS A 973 14.03 2.24 12.52
N TYR A 974 15.07 2.64 13.26
CA TYR A 974 15.06 3.88 14.02
C TYR A 974 14.94 5.13 13.11
N TRP A 975 15.79 5.23 12.09
CA TRP A 975 15.77 6.38 11.18
C TRP A 975 14.57 6.37 10.24
N PHE A 976 14.04 5.20 9.92
CA PHE A 976 12.77 5.09 9.20
C PHE A 976 11.61 5.61 10.06
N GLY A 977 11.57 5.27 11.35
CA GLY A 977 10.60 5.84 12.28
C GLY A 977 10.65 7.37 12.37
N TRP A 978 11.85 7.94 12.47
CA TRP A 978 12.04 9.40 12.43
C TRP A 978 11.61 10.04 11.13
N TYR A 979 11.94 9.41 10.00
CA TYR A 979 11.51 9.85 8.68
C TYR A 979 9.99 9.88 8.57
N LEU A 980 9.31 8.82 8.99
CA LEU A 980 7.85 8.75 9.01
C LEU A 980 7.26 9.81 9.95
N GLY A 981 7.83 10.00 11.14
CA GLY A 981 7.38 11.02 12.09
C GLY A 981 7.48 12.45 11.55
N VAL A 982 8.57 12.77 10.83
CA VAL A 982 8.73 14.06 10.14
C VAL A 982 7.76 14.16 8.97
N CYS A 983 7.67 13.14 8.10
CA CYS A 983 6.74 13.16 6.96
C CYS A 983 5.29 13.37 7.43
N PHE A 984 4.88 12.65 8.46
CA PHE A 984 3.57 12.77 9.10
C PHE A 984 3.29 14.18 9.60
N ALA A 985 4.26 14.81 10.27
CA ALA A 985 4.13 16.19 10.74
C ALA A 985 3.84 17.20 9.61
N PHE A 986 4.16 16.86 8.37
CA PHE A 986 3.91 17.66 7.17
C PHE A 986 2.94 16.97 6.20
N ASN A 987 2.03 16.13 6.71
CA ASN A 987 0.96 15.46 5.97
C ASN A 987 1.43 14.55 4.82
N GLY A 988 2.62 13.94 4.92
CA GLY A 988 3.12 12.96 3.95
C GLY A 988 3.25 11.55 4.53
N HIS A 989 3.16 10.53 3.67
CA HIS A 989 3.42 9.10 3.98
C HIS A 989 2.51 8.52 5.06
N ASN A 990 1.25 8.96 5.08
CA ASN A 990 0.36 8.63 6.21
C ASN A 990 -0.09 7.16 6.22
N ASN A 991 -0.22 6.54 5.04
CA ASN A 991 -0.48 5.11 4.91
C ASN A 991 0.67 4.30 5.53
N GLU A 992 1.91 4.67 5.22
CA GLU A 992 3.12 4.06 5.79
C GLU A 992 3.22 4.31 7.29
N VAL A 993 2.86 5.51 7.75
CA VAL A 993 2.83 5.86 9.19
C VAL A 993 1.81 5.00 9.92
N GLY A 994 0.58 4.87 9.42
CA GLY A 994 -0.46 4.02 10.01
C GLY A 994 -0.04 2.54 10.03
N GLY A 995 0.45 2.04 8.90
CA GLY A 995 0.96 0.67 8.76
C GLY A 995 2.19 0.37 9.63
N ALA A 996 3.02 1.39 9.93
CA ALA A 996 4.16 1.29 10.83
C ALA A 996 3.77 1.37 12.31
N ALA A 997 2.81 2.24 12.65
CA ALA A 997 2.36 2.46 14.01
C ALA A 997 1.54 1.27 14.55
N ARG A 998 0.80 0.57 13.68
CA ARG A 998 0.01 -0.64 14.02
C ARG A 998 -0.86 -0.46 15.26
N ILE A 999 -1.53 0.68 15.32
CA ILE A 999 -2.40 1.05 16.43
C ILE A 999 -3.72 0.30 16.29
N GLU A 1000 -3.96 -0.65 17.21
CA GLU A 1000 -5.26 -1.36 17.32
C GLU A 1000 -6.33 -0.53 18.04
N ARG A 1001 -5.98 0.60 18.64
CA ARG A 1001 -6.92 1.45 19.38
C ARG A 1001 -7.90 2.12 18.42
N PHE A 1002 -9.01 2.58 18.98
CA PHE A 1002 -10.09 3.31 18.30
C PHE A 1002 -10.75 2.47 17.21
N LYS A 1003 -11.87 1.84 17.56
CA LYS A 1003 -12.68 1.02 16.67
C LYS A 1003 -14.13 1.45 16.81
N GLN A 1004 -14.91 1.32 15.73
CA GLN A 1004 -16.31 1.70 15.74
C GLN A 1004 -17.14 0.84 14.79
N PHE A 1005 -18.43 0.83 15.05
CA PHE A 1005 -19.44 0.41 14.08
C PHE A 1005 -20.64 1.34 14.17
N ILE A 1006 -21.47 1.32 13.12
CA ILE A 1006 -22.67 2.16 13.06
C ILE A 1006 -23.90 1.26 13.14
N ARG A 1007 -24.80 1.58 14.08
CA ARG A 1007 -26.11 0.96 14.20
C ARG A 1007 -27.16 1.95 13.70
N PHE A 1008 -27.89 1.57 12.65
CA PHE A 1008 -28.91 2.41 12.04
C PHE A 1008 -30.31 2.02 12.50
N ARG A 1009 -31.18 3.02 12.62
CA ARG A 1009 -32.63 2.90 12.83
C ARG A 1009 -33.37 3.59 11.70
N LEU A 1010 -34.31 2.90 11.07
CA LEU A 1010 -35.29 3.47 10.15
C LEU A 1010 -36.66 3.49 10.81
N ASP A 1011 -37.36 4.60 10.65
CA ASP A 1011 -38.74 4.80 11.06
C ASP A 1011 -39.49 5.64 10.00
N GLU A 1012 -40.76 5.96 10.25
CA GLU A 1012 -41.60 6.70 9.29
C GLU A 1012 -41.04 8.09 8.95
N ASP A 1013 -40.44 8.73 9.95
CA ASP A 1013 -39.90 10.10 9.89
C ASP A 1013 -38.52 10.16 9.23
N GLY A 1014 -37.73 9.09 9.26
CA GLY A 1014 -36.42 9.08 8.61
C GLY A 1014 -35.45 7.99 9.07
N LEU A 1015 -34.16 8.36 9.06
CA LEU A 1015 -33.03 7.48 9.36
C LEU A 1015 -32.19 8.08 10.48
N THR A 1016 -31.82 7.28 11.48
CA THR A 1016 -30.88 7.67 12.54
C THR A 1016 -29.68 6.73 12.58
N GLY A 1017 -28.47 7.28 12.55
CA GLY A 1017 -27.23 6.53 12.74
C GLY A 1017 -26.67 6.75 14.14
N TYR A 1018 -26.47 5.68 14.90
CA TYR A 1018 -25.79 5.66 16.20
C TYR A 1018 -24.38 5.10 16.02
N VAL A 1019 -23.37 5.94 16.24
CA VAL A 1019 -21.96 5.56 16.04
C VAL A 1019 -21.35 5.20 17.37
N ILE A 1020 -21.02 3.92 17.52
CA ILE A 1020 -20.62 3.31 18.78
C ILE A 1020 -19.17 2.88 18.66
N ALA A 1021 -18.34 3.34 19.59
CA ALA A 1021 -16.91 3.14 19.54
C ALA A 1021 -16.33 2.48 20.79
N VAL A 1022 -15.17 1.87 20.62
CA VAL A 1022 -14.30 1.32 21.66
C VAL A 1022 -12.90 1.86 21.44
N ASN A 1023 -12.35 2.54 22.45
CA ASN A 1023 -10.97 3.05 22.38
C ASN A 1023 -9.95 1.91 22.51
N ASP A 1024 -10.23 0.94 23.39
CA ASP A 1024 -9.31 -0.13 23.77
C ASP A 1024 -9.98 -1.48 23.51
N PRO A 1025 -9.69 -2.13 22.37
CA PRO A 1025 -10.20 -3.48 22.11
C PRO A 1025 -9.67 -4.50 23.11
N GLU A 1026 -10.50 -5.48 23.45
CA GLU A 1026 -10.26 -6.49 24.49
C GLU A 1026 -10.35 -7.91 23.93
N GLU A 1027 -9.71 -8.87 24.61
CA GLU A 1027 -9.87 -10.31 24.32
C GLU A 1027 -11.06 -10.93 25.06
N ASP A 1028 -11.74 -10.15 25.91
CA ASP A 1028 -12.94 -10.50 26.67
C ASP A 1028 -13.99 -9.39 26.53
N GLY A 1029 -15.09 -9.68 25.84
CA GLY A 1029 -16.15 -8.72 25.52
C GLY A 1029 -16.80 -8.08 26.75
N ARG A 1030 -16.71 -8.72 27.93
CA ARG A 1030 -17.24 -8.18 29.19
C ARG A 1030 -16.44 -6.96 29.68
N LYS A 1031 -15.17 -6.85 29.31
CA LYS A 1031 -14.30 -5.72 29.68
C LYS A 1031 -14.44 -4.51 28.75
N LEU A 1032 -15.09 -4.67 27.59
CA LEU A 1032 -15.29 -3.58 26.65
C LEU A 1032 -16.04 -2.41 27.29
N THR A 1033 -15.55 -1.20 27.01
CA THR A 1033 -16.11 0.10 27.44
C THR A 1033 -16.64 0.90 26.24
N PRO A 1034 -17.74 0.45 25.60
CA PRO A 1034 -18.27 1.13 24.44
C PRO A 1034 -18.91 2.47 24.82
N HIS A 1035 -18.83 3.45 23.92
CA HIS A 1035 -19.39 4.78 24.11
C HIS A 1035 -19.86 5.36 22.77
N VAL A 1036 -20.77 6.33 22.84
CA VAL A 1036 -21.28 7.06 21.66
C VAL A 1036 -20.25 8.09 21.22
N VAL A 1037 -19.93 8.15 19.92
CA VAL A 1037 -19.03 9.18 19.36
C VAL A 1037 -19.74 10.13 18.41
N ASP A 1038 -20.83 9.69 17.79
CA ASP A 1038 -21.67 10.51 16.93
C ASP A 1038 -23.09 9.96 16.90
N VAL A 1039 -24.05 10.85 16.66
CA VAL A 1039 -25.44 10.49 16.36
C VAL A 1039 -26.00 11.51 15.39
N PHE A 1040 -26.73 11.05 14.37
CA PHE A 1040 -27.31 11.97 13.39
C PHE A 1040 -28.63 11.41 12.87
N ARG A 1041 -29.58 12.31 12.57
CA ARG A 1041 -30.90 11.96 12.04
C ARG A 1041 -31.18 12.69 10.74
N LEU A 1042 -31.39 11.92 9.68
CA LEU A 1042 -31.82 12.42 8.39
C LEU A 1042 -33.34 12.35 8.27
N ARG A 1043 -33.93 13.37 7.65
CA ARG A 1043 -35.36 13.45 7.33
C ARG A 1043 -35.53 13.77 5.85
N PRO A 1044 -36.63 13.38 5.21
CA PRO A 1044 -36.92 13.79 3.83
C PRO A 1044 -37.00 15.31 3.70
N LYS A 1045 -36.43 15.88 2.62
CA LYS A 1045 -36.43 17.32 2.37
C LYS A 1045 -37.85 17.86 2.32
N GLY A 1046 -38.12 18.93 3.08
CA GLY A 1046 -39.45 19.56 3.14
C GLY A 1046 -40.45 18.87 4.07
N ALA A 1047 -40.07 17.77 4.74
CA ALA A 1047 -40.82 17.32 5.91
C ALA A 1047 -40.73 18.41 6.98
N ALA A 1048 -41.87 18.89 7.47
CA ALA A 1048 -41.89 19.88 8.55
C ALA A 1048 -41.04 19.33 9.71
N ALA A 1049 -40.11 20.15 10.24
CA ALA A 1049 -39.55 19.87 11.55
C ALA A 1049 -40.75 19.77 12.48
N GLY A 1050 -41.08 18.55 12.92
CA GLY A 1050 -42.24 18.29 13.75
C GLY A 1050 -42.25 19.34 14.86
N GLY A 1051 -43.31 20.15 14.89
CA GLY A 1051 -43.47 21.18 15.89
C GLY A 1051 -43.52 20.51 17.26
N VAL A 1052 -42.35 20.42 17.90
CA VAL A 1052 -42.31 20.46 19.35
C VAL A 1052 -42.68 21.90 19.68
N ALA A 1053 -43.97 22.13 19.95
CA ALA A 1053 -44.36 23.24 20.78
C ALA A 1053 -43.45 23.17 22.01
N ARG A 1054 -42.54 24.13 22.16
CA ARG A 1054 -41.77 24.31 23.39
C ARG A 1054 -42.76 24.33 24.56
N PRO A 1055 -42.68 23.41 25.53
CA PRO A 1055 -43.11 23.72 26.88
C PRO A 1055 -42.13 24.71 27.51
#